data_AF-A0A8J6F490-F1
#
_entry.id   AF-A0A8J6F490-F1
#
_cell.length_a   1.000
_cell.length_b   1.000
_cell.length_c   1.000
_cell.angle_alpha   90.00
_cell.angle_beta   90.00
_cell.angle_gamma   90.00
#
_symmetry.space_group_name_H-M   'P 1'
#
loop_
_entity.id
_entity.type
_entity.pdbx_description
1 polymer ?
#
loop_
_entity_poly.entity_id
_entity_poly.type
_entity_poly.pdbx_seq_one_letter_code
_entity_poly.pdbx_strand_id
1 'polypeptide(L)'
;MGPTQWDFPVELCCRPMAFVTLTGLDVTYNAVHRAIWDAFCANRRADRVPISFKVLPGDHEYPKCRTKRTSYEWYIPKGILKTGWMNKHLNLVPALVVVFYELDWDEAQWKEKQSECATRVEIVRTSLQGRNTKVAVVLIQKKTPLPPGEDLIASERAAALCNACDLSGKSLFVLPHTDHLVGYIIRLENAFYEHAQTYYYTEIRRIKSHKEFLNKTTHQLLFVRHQFKIAFFSELKQDTQNALKNYRTAYNLVHELRAHETNMLEIKTMAGFINYKICRLCFQHNTPLDAIAQFRKHIDLCKKKIGSAELSFEHAAWMSKQFQAFGDLFDEAIKLGLTAIQTQNPGFYYQQAAYYAQERKHLASLLCKHDPSVAYPSPDPLETPNGMLDFYGQRAWRQGILSFDLSDPEKEKAGILALQLKEREVIHSELIISLLSNAVAQFKKYKCPRMKSHLMVQMGEEYYYAKDYTKALKLLDYVMCDYRSERWWTLLTSILGTALKCAYLMAQLKDYITYSLELLGRASTLKDDQKSRIEKNLIMVLMNESPDPEPDCDASIVKLAQHLWADRVSLAGSNMFTIEVQDFVPFVQCKAKFLAPSFHVDTPVELYVYLKTDCPHPIRFSKLCVGFSNQEYNQYCVVEEQYQSSDILEQSAQGTMCLVPGKTRKFTFKFVAKTEDVGKKIEITSVDLILGSETGRCVILNWRGGGGDAASAQEAIQAARSFKRRPKLPDTEVHWDSIIIQASTMIISRVPKVSVQLCHEPPALNNEMYCLMITIQSQEDTVIRDVKLTAGLKPGQDANLTQKTLVTLHGTEMCDDSSPALLTDIPIGSLQPGEKVPV
;
A
#
# COMPACT_ATOMS: atom_id res chain seq x y z
N MET A 1 14.10 -14.28 -10.84
CA MET A 1 13.25 -15.48 -10.83
C MET A 1 12.93 -15.85 -12.26
N GLY A 2 13.20 -17.08 -12.69
CA GLY A 2 12.72 -17.56 -14.00
C GLY A 2 11.19 -17.57 -14.05
N PRO A 3 10.58 -17.63 -15.25
CA PRO A 3 9.12 -17.71 -15.36
C PRO A 3 8.62 -18.94 -14.62
N THR A 4 7.70 -18.73 -13.69
CA THR A 4 7.01 -19.81 -12.97
C THR A 4 6.10 -20.56 -13.94
N GLN A 5 5.81 -21.84 -13.66
CA GLN A 5 4.89 -22.67 -14.47
C GLN A 5 3.52 -22.01 -14.70
N TRP A 6 3.13 -21.09 -13.84
CA TRP A 6 1.84 -20.39 -13.86
C TRP A 6 1.87 -19.10 -14.68
N ASP A 7 3.04 -18.60 -15.05
CA ASP A 7 3.14 -17.37 -15.83
C ASP A 7 2.55 -17.54 -17.23
N PHE A 8 1.83 -16.50 -17.67
CA PHE A 8 1.27 -16.48 -19.00
C PHE A 8 2.42 -16.38 -20.02
N PRO A 9 2.37 -17.14 -21.14
CA PRO A 9 3.40 -17.05 -22.18
C PRO A 9 3.52 -15.63 -22.71
N VAL A 10 4.74 -15.15 -22.91
CA VAL A 10 5.01 -13.80 -23.43
C VAL A 10 4.33 -13.57 -24.79
N GLU A 11 4.23 -14.64 -25.58
CA GLU A 11 3.55 -14.66 -26.88
C GLU A 11 2.04 -14.38 -26.76
N LEU A 12 1.43 -14.75 -25.64
CA LEU A 12 0.02 -14.52 -25.38
C LEU A 12 -0.23 -13.09 -24.87
N CYS A 13 0.67 -12.58 -24.02
CA CYS A 13 0.59 -11.25 -23.43
C CYS A 13 0.94 -10.13 -24.42
N CYS A 14 1.83 -10.37 -25.38
CA CYS A 14 2.20 -9.38 -26.39
C CYS A 14 1.01 -8.97 -27.26
N ARG A 15 1.02 -7.75 -27.84
CA ARG A 15 0.05 -7.36 -28.88
C ARG A 15 0.45 -8.05 -30.18
N PRO A 16 -0.38 -8.95 -30.76
CA PRO A 16 -0.04 -9.60 -32.00
C PRO A 16 0.08 -8.57 -33.13
N MET A 17 1.23 -8.55 -33.79
CA MET A 17 1.53 -7.72 -34.95
C MET A 17 1.82 -8.61 -36.14
N ALA A 18 1.52 -8.13 -37.35
CA ALA A 18 1.85 -8.85 -38.56
C ALA A 18 3.37 -9.05 -38.67
N PHE A 19 3.84 -10.27 -38.91
CA PHE A 19 5.27 -10.55 -38.98
C PHE A 19 5.76 -10.48 -40.42
N VAL A 20 6.71 -9.58 -40.70
CA VAL A 20 7.31 -9.38 -42.03
C VAL A 20 8.82 -9.49 -41.92
N THR A 21 9.43 -10.24 -42.83
CA THR A 21 10.88 -10.39 -42.91
C THR A 21 11.43 -9.60 -44.07
N LEU A 22 12.53 -8.89 -43.84
CA LEU A 22 13.28 -8.18 -44.88
C LEU A 22 14.59 -8.96 -45.13
N THR A 23 14.91 -9.25 -46.39
CA THR A 23 16.14 -9.94 -46.79
C THR A 23 16.87 -9.11 -47.86
N GLY A 24 18.17 -9.33 -48.03
CA GLY A 24 18.97 -8.61 -49.03
C GLY A 24 19.50 -7.24 -48.58
N LEU A 25 19.18 -6.80 -47.36
CA LEU A 25 19.76 -5.61 -46.73
C LEU A 25 21.02 -5.98 -45.94
N ASP A 26 22.17 -5.43 -46.34
CA ASP A 26 23.42 -5.48 -45.57
C ASP A 26 23.48 -4.31 -44.58
N VAL A 27 22.97 -4.55 -43.38
CA VAL A 27 22.88 -3.56 -42.30
C VAL A 27 24.25 -3.32 -41.62
N THR A 28 25.26 -4.14 -41.93
CA THR A 28 26.59 -4.10 -41.32
C THR A 28 27.58 -3.24 -42.10
N TYR A 29 27.62 -3.37 -43.44
CA TYR A 29 28.64 -2.72 -44.26
C TYR A 29 28.09 -1.67 -45.24
N ASN A 30 26.79 -1.62 -45.48
CA ASN A 30 26.18 -0.67 -46.42
C ASN A 30 25.34 0.40 -45.68
N ALA A 31 25.79 1.66 -45.78
CA ALA A 31 25.15 2.80 -45.13
C ALA A 31 23.73 3.08 -45.65
N VAL A 32 23.45 2.84 -46.93
CA VAL A 32 22.11 3.01 -47.54
C VAL A 32 21.14 1.98 -46.97
N HIS A 33 21.56 0.72 -46.91
CA HIS A 33 20.78 -0.35 -46.30
C HIS A 33 20.53 -0.12 -44.81
N ARG A 34 21.52 0.40 -44.10
CA ARG A 34 21.40 0.81 -42.69
C ARG A 34 20.34 1.91 -42.54
N ALA A 35 20.38 2.95 -43.36
CA ALA A 35 19.40 4.04 -43.35
C ALA A 35 17.97 3.55 -43.65
N ILE A 36 17.80 2.63 -44.62
CA ILE A 36 16.50 2.01 -44.92
C ILE A 36 15.97 1.22 -43.72
N TRP A 37 16.82 0.40 -43.09
CA TRP A 37 16.45 -0.36 -41.90
C TRP A 37 16.07 0.54 -40.72
N ASP A 38 16.86 1.58 -40.47
CA ASP A 38 16.59 2.56 -39.41
C ASP A 38 15.27 3.31 -39.68
N ALA A 39 14.93 3.57 -40.95
CA ALA A 39 13.65 4.17 -41.32
C ALA A 39 12.43 3.24 -41.06
N PHE A 40 12.57 1.91 -41.16
CA PHE A 40 11.51 0.95 -40.77
C PHE A 40 11.41 0.75 -39.24
N CYS A 41 12.52 0.98 -38.52
CA CYS A 41 12.58 0.86 -37.07
C CYS A 41 12.16 2.13 -36.32
N ALA A 42 12.22 3.29 -36.97
CA ALA A 42 11.86 4.57 -36.37
C ALA A 42 10.43 4.53 -35.79
N ASN A 43 10.31 4.78 -34.48
CA ASN A 43 9.04 4.69 -33.76
C ASN A 43 8.17 5.93 -34.02
N ARG A 44 7.41 5.92 -35.13
CA ARG A 44 6.57 7.05 -35.56
C ARG A 44 5.22 7.19 -34.84
N ARG A 45 4.85 6.27 -33.95
CA ARG A 45 3.63 6.16 -33.08
C ARG A 45 2.24 6.47 -33.68
N ALA A 46 2.03 7.50 -34.50
CA ALA A 46 0.75 7.90 -35.07
C ALA A 46 0.42 7.21 -36.42
N ASP A 47 1.41 7.03 -37.31
CA ASP A 47 1.18 6.56 -38.70
C ASP A 47 1.62 5.11 -38.95
N ARG A 48 2.11 4.41 -37.92
CA ARG A 48 2.73 3.09 -38.09
C ARG A 48 1.69 1.97 -38.07
N VAL A 49 1.59 1.24 -39.17
CA VAL A 49 0.86 -0.04 -39.23
C VAL A 49 1.45 -1.07 -38.24
N PRO A 50 0.64 -1.95 -37.65
CA PRO A 50 1.08 -2.90 -36.62
C PRO A 50 1.84 -4.09 -37.25
N ILE A 51 3.06 -3.82 -37.72
CA ILE A 51 3.99 -4.79 -38.30
C ILE A 51 5.22 -4.93 -37.40
N SER A 52 5.65 -6.17 -37.21
CA SER A 52 6.95 -6.55 -36.67
C SER A 52 7.89 -6.87 -37.84
N PHE A 53 8.95 -6.08 -38.00
CA PHE A 53 9.98 -6.31 -38.99
C PHE A 53 11.17 -7.04 -38.39
N LYS A 54 11.75 -7.97 -39.15
CA LYS A 54 13.03 -8.61 -38.81
C LYS A 54 13.88 -8.74 -40.06
N VAL A 55 15.14 -8.31 -40.00
CA VAL A 55 16.11 -8.57 -41.06
C VAL A 55 16.67 -9.97 -40.86
N LEU A 56 16.61 -10.80 -41.90
CA LEU A 56 17.17 -12.15 -41.93
C LEU A 56 18.03 -12.32 -43.19
N PRO A 57 19.06 -13.17 -43.14
CA PRO A 57 19.87 -13.45 -44.32
C PRO A 57 19.04 -14.19 -45.38
N GLY A 58 19.43 -14.07 -46.65
CA GLY A 58 18.65 -14.61 -47.78
C GLY A 58 18.54 -16.14 -47.79
N ASP A 59 19.50 -16.82 -47.20
CA ASP A 59 19.59 -18.28 -47.02
C ASP A 59 18.97 -18.76 -45.69
N HIS A 60 18.27 -17.90 -44.95
CA HIS A 60 17.69 -18.28 -43.67
C HIS A 60 16.74 -19.48 -43.79
N GLU A 61 17.03 -20.53 -43.03
CA GLU A 61 16.18 -21.72 -42.97
C GLU A 61 14.95 -21.50 -42.09
N TYR A 62 13.79 -21.36 -42.73
CA TYR A 62 12.53 -21.31 -42.00
C TYR A 62 12.07 -22.72 -41.56
N PRO A 63 11.34 -22.88 -40.44
CA PRO A 63 10.98 -24.22 -39.95
C PRO A 63 10.23 -25.08 -40.99
N LYS A 64 10.56 -26.34 -41.24
CA LYS A 64 9.88 -27.08 -42.34
C LYS A 64 8.35 -27.21 -42.11
N CYS A 65 7.55 -27.07 -43.18
CA CYS A 65 6.11 -27.31 -43.08
C CYS A 65 5.90 -28.82 -42.91
N ARG A 66 5.34 -29.23 -41.76
CA ARG A 66 4.96 -30.64 -41.55
C ARG A 66 3.89 -31.04 -42.59
N THR A 67 3.97 -32.28 -43.05
CA THR A 67 3.03 -32.87 -44.01
C THR A 67 1.60 -32.67 -43.51
N LYS A 68 0.78 -32.03 -44.34
CA LYS A 68 -0.61 -31.70 -44.01
C LYS A 68 -1.40 -33.01 -44.08
N ARG A 69 -2.10 -33.37 -43.00
CA ARG A 69 -2.94 -34.56 -42.99
C ARG A 69 -4.19 -34.33 -43.82
N THR A 70 -4.47 -35.28 -44.70
CA THR A 70 -5.59 -35.29 -45.64
C THR A 70 -6.88 -35.84 -45.01
N SER A 71 -6.79 -36.70 -43.99
CA SER A 71 -7.93 -37.19 -43.21
C SER A 71 -7.65 -37.23 -41.70
N TYR A 72 -8.73 -37.07 -40.92
CA TYR A 72 -8.74 -37.13 -39.45
C TYR A 72 -9.59 -38.27 -38.90
N GLU A 73 -10.14 -39.14 -39.75
CA GLU A 73 -11.11 -40.17 -39.38
C GLU A 73 -10.63 -41.07 -38.23
N TRP A 74 -9.33 -41.38 -38.20
CA TRP A 74 -8.70 -42.22 -37.16
C TRP A 74 -7.78 -41.44 -36.20
N TYR A 75 -7.84 -40.10 -36.21
CA TYR A 75 -6.91 -39.29 -35.42
C TYR A 75 -7.43 -38.93 -34.04
N ILE A 76 -6.74 -39.44 -33.01
CA ILE A 76 -6.99 -39.05 -31.62
C ILE A 76 -6.12 -37.84 -31.26
N PRO A 77 -6.71 -36.68 -30.87
CA PRO A 77 -5.94 -35.50 -30.51
C PRO A 77 -5.21 -35.68 -29.18
N LYS A 78 -3.89 -35.48 -29.17
CA LYS A 78 -3.03 -35.59 -27.97
C LYS A 78 -3.13 -34.43 -26.95
N GLY A 79 -3.86 -33.37 -27.27
CA GLY A 79 -3.92 -32.13 -26.46
C GLY A 79 -4.62 -30.99 -27.22
N ILE A 80 -4.72 -29.81 -26.63
CA ILE A 80 -5.45 -28.66 -27.15
C ILE A 80 -4.54 -27.77 -27.99
N LEU A 81 -3.51 -27.13 -27.45
CA LEU A 81 -2.65 -26.19 -28.18
C LEU A 81 -1.17 -26.46 -27.91
N LYS A 82 -0.39 -26.53 -29.00
CA LYS A 82 1.06 -26.75 -28.89
C LYS A 82 1.78 -25.50 -28.39
N THR A 83 2.77 -25.68 -27.52
CA THR A 83 3.55 -24.60 -26.91
C THR A 83 4.28 -23.73 -27.94
N GLY A 84 4.94 -24.34 -28.93
CA GLY A 84 5.63 -23.60 -29.99
C GLY A 84 4.72 -22.94 -31.03
N TRP A 85 3.39 -23.11 -30.99
CA TRP A 85 2.52 -22.64 -32.08
C TRP A 85 2.40 -21.11 -32.14
N MET A 86 2.26 -20.42 -31.01
CA MET A 86 2.15 -18.96 -30.99
C MET A 86 3.48 -18.31 -31.41
N ASN A 87 4.60 -18.72 -30.81
CA ASN A 87 5.94 -18.23 -31.14
C ASN A 87 6.25 -18.43 -32.64
N LYS A 88 5.87 -19.59 -33.20
CA LYS A 88 6.02 -19.87 -34.63
C LYS A 88 5.41 -18.78 -35.52
N HIS A 89 4.22 -18.30 -35.21
CA HIS A 89 3.51 -17.32 -36.05
C HIS A 89 3.80 -15.86 -35.69
N LEU A 90 4.43 -15.59 -34.55
CA LEU A 90 4.88 -14.26 -34.15
C LEU A 90 6.32 -13.96 -34.61
N ASN A 91 7.23 -14.94 -34.55
CA ASN A 91 8.67 -14.68 -34.67
C ASN A 91 9.43 -15.55 -35.68
N LEU A 92 8.87 -16.70 -36.10
CA LEU A 92 9.58 -17.67 -36.95
C LEU A 92 9.03 -17.77 -38.37
N VAL A 93 7.73 -17.54 -38.58
CA VAL A 93 7.07 -17.71 -39.88
C VAL A 93 6.44 -16.40 -40.31
N PRO A 94 7.09 -15.66 -41.23
CA PRO A 94 6.55 -14.40 -41.70
C PRO A 94 5.31 -14.60 -42.58
N ALA A 95 4.44 -13.60 -42.57
CA ALA A 95 3.33 -13.47 -43.50
C ALA A 95 3.83 -13.04 -44.89
N LEU A 96 4.87 -12.20 -44.92
CA LEU A 96 5.52 -11.69 -46.12
C LEU A 96 7.05 -11.69 -45.94
N VAL A 97 7.77 -12.17 -46.95
CA VAL A 97 9.22 -11.97 -47.07
C VAL A 97 9.47 -10.97 -48.20
N VAL A 98 10.19 -9.90 -47.88
CA VAL A 98 10.52 -8.82 -48.81
C VAL A 98 12.00 -8.91 -49.15
N VAL A 99 12.31 -9.12 -50.42
CA VAL A 99 13.69 -9.17 -50.94
C VAL A 99 14.06 -7.78 -51.45
N PHE A 100 15.04 -7.15 -50.80
CA PHE A 100 15.65 -5.91 -51.28
C PHE A 100 16.76 -6.23 -52.26
N TYR A 101 16.77 -5.51 -53.39
CA TYR A 101 17.78 -5.66 -54.41
C TYR A 101 18.11 -4.29 -55.02
N GLU A 102 19.39 -3.96 -55.10
CA GLU A 102 19.86 -2.72 -55.73
C GLU A 102 19.85 -2.89 -57.26
N LEU A 103 18.97 -2.16 -57.95
CA LEU A 103 18.80 -2.26 -59.40
C LEU A 103 18.16 -1.00 -59.99
N ASP A 104 18.93 -0.27 -60.79
CA ASP A 104 18.43 0.85 -61.59
C ASP A 104 17.94 0.36 -62.97
N TRP A 105 16.92 1.03 -63.52
CA TRP A 105 16.35 0.65 -64.82
C TRP A 105 17.29 0.88 -66.01
N ASP A 106 18.36 1.67 -65.85
CA ASP A 106 19.31 2.04 -66.92
C ASP A 106 20.57 1.15 -66.97
N GLU A 107 20.63 0.08 -66.18
CA GLU A 107 21.82 -0.77 -66.06
C GLU A 107 22.22 -1.45 -67.38
N ALA A 108 23.52 -1.43 -67.69
CA ALA A 108 24.08 -1.99 -68.93
C ALA A 108 24.00 -3.53 -68.96
N GLN A 109 24.12 -4.17 -67.79
CA GLN A 109 24.05 -5.63 -67.62
C GLN A 109 22.68 -6.09 -67.10
N TRP A 110 21.60 -5.60 -67.71
CA TRP A 110 20.23 -5.86 -67.27
C TRP A 110 19.90 -7.36 -67.11
N LYS A 111 20.23 -8.19 -68.12
CA LYS A 111 19.89 -9.62 -68.12
C LYS A 111 20.59 -10.40 -66.99
N GLU A 112 21.83 -10.06 -66.68
CA GLU A 112 22.59 -10.72 -65.60
C GLU A 112 22.00 -10.36 -64.23
N LYS A 113 21.76 -9.06 -63.98
CA LYS A 113 21.12 -8.57 -62.75
C LYS A 113 19.70 -9.11 -62.56
N GLN A 114 18.93 -9.22 -63.65
CA GLN A 114 17.62 -9.85 -63.65
C GLN A 114 17.71 -11.33 -63.22
N SER A 115 18.68 -12.08 -63.76
CA SER A 115 18.91 -13.49 -63.40
C SER A 115 19.38 -13.66 -61.95
N GLU A 116 20.20 -12.74 -61.45
CA GLU A 116 20.67 -12.73 -60.06
C GLU A 116 19.50 -12.48 -59.09
N CYS A 117 18.66 -11.49 -59.36
CA CYS A 117 17.47 -11.21 -58.56
C CYS A 117 16.50 -12.41 -58.56
N ALA A 118 16.25 -13.02 -59.72
CA ALA A 118 15.41 -14.22 -59.83
C ALA A 118 15.97 -15.38 -58.99
N THR A 119 17.29 -15.58 -59.01
CA THR A 119 17.96 -16.61 -58.21
C THR A 119 17.80 -16.36 -56.70
N ARG A 120 17.96 -15.10 -56.26
CA ARG A 120 17.75 -14.73 -54.84
C ARG A 120 16.30 -14.97 -54.38
N VAL A 121 15.33 -14.65 -55.24
CA VAL A 121 13.91 -14.92 -54.97
C VAL A 121 13.63 -16.42 -54.91
N GLU A 122 14.25 -17.22 -55.77
CA GLU A 122 14.07 -18.67 -55.80
C GLU A 122 14.68 -19.36 -54.57
N ILE A 123 15.83 -18.89 -54.07
CA ILE A 123 16.42 -19.36 -52.79
C ILE A 123 15.42 -19.16 -51.64
N VAL A 124 14.86 -17.94 -51.53
CA VAL A 124 13.86 -17.62 -50.50
C VAL A 124 12.62 -18.50 -50.65
N ARG A 125 12.15 -18.72 -51.89
CA ARG A 125 10.98 -19.55 -52.19
C ARG A 125 11.22 -21.02 -51.82
N THR A 126 12.41 -21.54 -52.10
CA THR A 126 12.84 -22.88 -51.72
C THR A 126 12.85 -23.05 -50.20
N SER A 127 13.38 -22.08 -49.46
CA SER A 127 13.36 -22.07 -47.99
C SER A 127 11.94 -21.97 -47.40
N LEU A 128 10.97 -21.46 -48.17
CA LEU A 128 9.56 -21.34 -47.79
C LEU A 128 8.68 -22.49 -48.31
N GLN A 129 9.25 -23.51 -48.95
CA GLN A 129 8.49 -24.58 -49.60
C GLN A 129 7.42 -25.20 -48.67
N GLY A 130 6.20 -25.33 -49.18
CA GLY A 130 5.04 -25.87 -48.45
C GLY A 130 4.29 -24.86 -47.56
N ARG A 131 4.77 -23.61 -47.46
CA ARG A 131 4.07 -22.50 -46.80
C ARG A 131 3.35 -21.59 -47.79
N ASN A 132 2.36 -20.86 -47.28
CA ASN A 132 1.60 -19.88 -48.02
C ASN A 132 2.15 -18.45 -47.86
N THR A 133 3.34 -18.30 -47.27
CA THR A 133 4.01 -17.01 -47.07
C THR A 133 4.18 -16.32 -48.41
N LYS A 134 3.84 -15.02 -48.47
CA LYS A 134 3.97 -14.22 -49.69
C LYS A 134 5.43 -13.77 -49.85
N VAL A 135 5.86 -13.58 -51.09
CA VAL A 135 7.17 -13.01 -51.42
C VAL A 135 6.93 -11.72 -52.21
N ALA A 136 7.65 -10.65 -51.87
CA ALA A 136 7.66 -9.39 -52.59
C ALA A 136 9.11 -8.94 -52.82
N VAL A 137 9.32 -8.11 -53.84
CA VAL A 137 10.63 -7.53 -54.18
C VAL A 137 10.55 -6.02 -54.09
N VAL A 138 11.57 -5.41 -53.46
CA VAL A 138 11.76 -3.97 -53.42
C VAL A 138 13.06 -3.64 -54.12
N LEU A 139 12.98 -2.86 -55.19
CA LEU A 139 14.13 -2.36 -55.92
C LEU A 139 14.62 -1.07 -55.28
N ILE A 140 15.87 -1.04 -54.83
CA ILE A 140 16.52 0.17 -54.34
C ILE A 140 17.11 0.89 -55.56
N GLN A 141 16.64 2.10 -55.81
CA GLN A 141 17.06 2.90 -56.96
C GLN A 141 17.77 4.17 -56.53
N LYS A 142 18.84 4.53 -57.25
CA LYS A 142 19.61 5.77 -56.98
C LYS A 142 18.94 6.99 -57.62
N LYS A 143 18.18 6.80 -58.69
CA LYS A 143 17.42 7.86 -59.37
C LYS A 143 15.96 7.85 -58.93
N THR A 144 15.33 9.02 -58.89
CA THR A 144 13.87 9.12 -58.71
C THR A 144 13.15 8.54 -59.93
N PRO A 145 12.15 7.64 -59.74
CA PRO A 145 11.34 7.15 -60.83
C PRO A 145 10.56 8.30 -61.45
N LEU A 146 10.49 8.35 -62.77
CA LEU A 146 9.59 9.23 -63.50
C LEU A 146 8.12 8.82 -63.22
N PRO A 147 7.13 9.73 -63.36
CA PRO A 147 5.72 9.45 -63.14
C PRO A 147 5.21 8.23 -63.93
N PRO A 148 4.18 7.51 -63.44
CA PRO A 148 3.63 6.35 -64.15
C PRO A 148 3.13 6.74 -65.54
N GLY A 149 3.73 6.18 -66.59
CA GLY A 149 3.35 6.40 -67.99
C GLY A 149 4.35 7.16 -68.86
N GLU A 150 5.37 7.80 -68.27
CA GLU A 150 6.39 8.54 -69.04
C GLU A 150 7.63 7.69 -69.40
N ASP A 151 7.79 6.51 -68.78
CA ASP A 151 8.94 5.61 -68.97
C ASP A 151 8.47 4.20 -69.40
N LEU A 152 8.25 4.03 -70.71
CA LEU A 152 7.87 2.73 -71.31
C LEU A 152 8.89 1.62 -71.01
N ILE A 153 10.18 1.98 -70.91
CA ILE A 153 11.29 1.06 -70.69
C ILE A 153 11.22 0.49 -69.27
N ALA A 154 10.97 1.35 -68.26
CA ALA A 154 10.77 0.91 -66.89
C ALA A 154 9.58 -0.04 -66.75
N SER A 155 8.47 0.22 -67.45
CA SER A 155 7.28 -0.65 -67.43
C SER A 155 7.55 -2.02 -68.06
N GLU A 156 8.22 -2.08 -69.21
CA GLU A 156 8.57 -3.33 -69.88
C GLU A 156 9.58 -4.16 -69.05
N ARG A 157 10.61 -3.49 -68.51
CA ARG A 157 11.62 -4.12 -67.63
C ARG A 157 11.01 -4.61 -66.31
N ALA A 158 10.08 -3.87 -65.72
CA ALA A 158 9.36 -4.31 -64.51
C ALA A 158 8.52 -5.56 -64.76
N ALA A 159 7.83 -5.63 -65.91
CA ALA A 159 7.07 -6.82 -66.31
C ALA A 159 8.00 -8.02 -66.56
N ALA A 160 9.13 -7.80 -67.25
CA ALA A 160 10.14 -8.84 -67.48
C ALA A 160 10.74 -9.38 -66.17
N LEU A 161 11.03 -8.51 -65.20
CA LEU A 161 11.53 -8.92 -63.88
C LEU A 161 10.47 -9.69 -63.09
N CYS A 162 9.21 -9.24 -63.10
CA CYS A 162 8.09 -9.95 -62.48
C CYS A 162 7.94 -11.36 -63.06
N ASN A 163 8.01 -11.50 -64.39
CA ASN A 163 7.92 -12.80 -65.06
C ASN A 163 9.11 -13.71 -64.71
N ALA A 164 10.34 -13.16 -64.67
CA ALA A 164 11.53 -13.93 -64.30
C ALA A 164 11.52 -14.39 -62.83
N CYS A 165 10.95 -13.59 -61.93
CA CYS A 165 10.83 -13.91 -60.51
C CYS A 165 9.52 -14.66 -60.16
N ASP A 166 8.63 -14.89 -61.14
CA ASP A 166 7.28 -15.42 -60.97
C ASP A 166 6.52 -14.68 -59.84
N LEU A 167 6.48 -13.36 -59.95
CA LEU A 167 5.83 -12.43 -59.02
C LEU A 167 4.67 -11.71 -59.70
N SER A 168 3.65 -11.36 -58.91
CA SER A 168 2.61 -10.45 -59.39
C SER A 168 3.13 -9.02 -59.44
N GLY A 169 2.66 -8.21 -60.41
CA GLY A 169 3.04 -6.79 -60.48
C GLY A 169 2.68 -5.97 -59.22
N LYS A 170 1.77 -6.47 -58.37
CA LYS A 170 1.43 -5.86 -57.07
C LYS A 170 2.44 -6.17 -55.96
N SER A 171 3.39 -7.08 -56.21
CA SER A 171 4.41 -7.53 -55.26
C SER A 171 5.81 -7.04 -55.63
N LEU A 172 5.92 -6.19 -56.66
CA LEU A 172 7.13 -5.45 -57.01
C LEU A 172 6.96 -4.00 -56.58
N PHE A 173 7.92 -3.49 -55.82
CA PHE A 173 7.95 -2.11 -55.35
C PHE A 173 9.27 -1.45 -55.69
N VAL A 174 9.26 -0.12 -55.79
CA VAL A 174 10.44 0.69 -56.06
C VAL A 174 10.65 1.65 -54.89
N LEU A 175 11.86 1.66 -54.36
CA LEU A 175 12.31 2.52 -53.27
C LEU A 175 13.45 3.42 -53.78
N PRO A 176 13.16 4.68 -54.14
CA PRO A 176 14.22 5.62 -54.46
C PRO A 176 14.96 6.07 -53.21
N HIS A 177 16.28 6.14 -53.32
CA HIS A 177 17.15 6.68 -52.28
C HIS A 177 17.31 8.19 -52.46
N THR A 178 16.36 8.95 -51.92
CA THR A 178 16.38 10.42 -51.86
C THR A 178 16.21 10.94 -50.42
N ASP A 179 16.36 12.25 -50.24
CA ASP A 179 16.20 12.94 -48.95
C ASP A 179 14.81 12.72 -48.29
N HIS A 180 13.79 12.30 -49.06
CA HIS A 180 12.42 12.03 -48.59
C HIS A 180 12.11 10.54 -48.38
N LEU A 181 13.10 9.73 -47.99
CA LEU A 181 12.96 8.27 -47.79
C LEU A 181 11.76 7.87 -46.93
N VAL A 182 11.45 8.63 -45.88
CA VAL A 182 10.38 8.31 -44.91
C VAL A 182 9.01 8.17 -45.57
N GLY A 183 8.68 9.03 -46.53
CA GLY A 183 7.38 8.98 -47.22
C GLY A 183 7.19 7.70 -48.04
N TYR A 184 8.25 7.24 -48.71
CA TYR A 184 8.24 5.98 -49.46
C TYR A 184 8.17 4.77 -48.52
N ILE A 185 8.86 4.81 -47.39
CA ILE A 185 8.79 3.76 -46.37
C ILE A 185 7.37 3.61 -45.83
N ILE A 186 6.66 4.71 -45.54
CA ILE A 186 5.25 4.63 -45.08
C ILE A 186 4.35 3.98 -46.15
N ARG A 187 4.57 4.28 -47.44
CA ARG A 187 3.83 3.61 -48.54
C ARG A 187 4.13 2.12 -48.62
N LEU A 188 5.40 1.73 -48.47
CA LEU A 188 5.82 0.33 -48.43
C LEU A 188 5.24 -0.40 -47.21
N GLU A 189 5.27 0.21 -46.03
CA GLU A 189 4.69 -0.35 -44.81
C GLU A 189 3.20 -0.68 -45.01
N ASN A 190 2.44 0.23 -45.59
CA ASN A 190 1.03 0.00 -45.90
C ASN A 190 0.83 -1.13 -46.93
N ALA A 191 1.65 -1.18 -47.99
CA ALA A 191 1.57 -2.25 -48.98
C ALA A 191 1.94 -3.62 -48.39
N PHE A 192 2.95 -3.68 -47.53
CA PHE A 192 3.34 -4.91 -46.81
C PHE A 192 2.25 -5.34 -45.84
N TYR A 193 1.60 -4.37 -45.19
CA TYR A 193 0.47 -4.63 -44.32
C TYR A 193 -0.65 -5.34 -45.08
N GLU A 194 -1.08 -4.81 -46.23
CA GLU A 194 -2.14 -5.42 -47.06
C GLU A 194 -1.82 -6.87 -47.49
N HIS A 195 -0.56 -7.13 -47.88
CA HIS A 195 -0.10 -8.48 -48.20
C HIS A 195 -0.18 -9.41 -46.98
N ALA A 196 0.23 -8.93 -45.81
CA ALA A 196 0.13 -9.68 -44.56
C ALA A 196 -1.33 -9.93 -44.16
N GLN A 197 -2.23 -8.94 -44.33
CA GLN A 197 -3.67 -9.09 -44.09
C GLN A 197 -4.27 -10.20 -44.96
N THR A 198 -3.90 -10.23 -46.24
CA THR A 198 -4.35 -11.24 -47.19
C THR A 198 -3.88 -12.63 -46.79
N TYR A 199 -2.61 -12.76 -46.37
CA TYR A 199 -2.06 -14.02 -45.86
C TYR A 199 -2.87 -14.56 -44.67
N TYR A 200 -3.10 -13.74 -43.64
CA TYR A 200 -3.85 -14.17 -42.47
C TYR A 200 -5.30 -14.51 -42.81
N TYR A 201 -5.92 -13.80 -43.75
CA TYR A 201 -7.25 -14.11 -44.25
C TYR A 201 -7.32 -15.50 -44.90
N THR A 202 -6.35 -15.84 -45.75
CA THR A 202 -6.26 -17.17 -46.38
C THR A 202 -6.04 -18.27 -45.34
N GLU A 203 -5.18 -18.06 -44.35
CA GLU A 203 -4.96 -19.04 -43.27
C GLU A 203 -6.22 -19.22 -42.39
N ILE A 204 -6.97 -18.15 -42.11
CA ILE A 204 -8.26 -18.25 -41.41
C ILE A 204 -9.25 -19.09 -42.20
N ARG A 205 -9.43 -18.84 -43.51
CA ARG A 205 -10.33 -19.62 -44.37
C ARG A 205 -9.95 -21.10 -44.38
N ARG A 206 -8.66 -21.39 -44.44
CA ARG A 206 -8.13 -22.75 -44.44
C ARG A 206 -8.39 -23.49 -43.13
N ILE A 207 -8.24 -22.82 -41.99
CA ILE A 207 -8.54 -23.42 -40.69
C ILE A 207 -10.05 -23.65 -40.54
N LYS A 208 -10.88 -22.76 -41.10
CA LYS A 208 -12.34 -22.94 -41.14
C LYS A 208 -12.73 -24.16 -41.98
N SER A 209 -12.20 -24.29 -43.21
CA SER A 209 -12.50 -25.46 -44.04
C SER A 209 -12.05 -26.76 -43.37
N HIS A 210 -10.87 -26.78 -42.74
CA HIS A 210 -10.43 -27.94 -41.97
C HIS A 210 -11.35 -28.30 -40.79
N LYS A 211 -11.97 -27.30 -40.16
CA LYS A 211 -12.87 -27.50 -39.02
C LYS A 211 -14.18 -28.20 -39.44
N GLU A 212 -14.63 -28.01 -40.68
CA GLU A 212 -15.86 -28.63 -41.20
C GLU A 212 -15.75 -30.15 -41.34
N PHE A 213 -14.54 -30.68 -41.56
CA PHE A 213 -14.28 -32.12 -41.66
C PHE A 213 -14.07 -32.82 -40.30
N LEU A 214 -14.25 -32.12 -39.17
CA LEU A 214 -14.04 -32.69 -37.83
C LEU A 214 -15.32 -33.31 -37.26
N ASN A 215 -15.20 -34.52 -36.71
CA ASN A 215 -16.27 -35.15 -35.93
C ASN A 215 -16.41 -34.50 -34.54
N LYS A 216 -17.63 -34.07 -34.20
CA LYS A 216 -17.97 -33.39 -32.93
C LYS A 216 -17.75 -34.26 -31.68
N THR A 217 -17.80 -35.58 -31.81
CA THR A 217 -17.68 -36.49 -30.65
C THR A 217 -16.21 -36.84 -30.36
N THR A 218 -15.42 -37.14 -31.39
CA THR A 218 -14.03 -37.60 -31.22
C THR A 218 -13.00 -36.46 -31.24
N HIS A 219 -13.31 -35.34 -31.91
CA HIS A 219 -12.33 -34.25 -32.15
C HIS A 219 -12.62 -32.97 -31.36
N GLN A 220 -13.27 -33.07 -30.19
CA GLN A 220 -13.63 -31.90 -29.36
C GLN A 220 -12.43 -30.98 -29.05
N LEU A 221 -11.27 -31.55 -28.71
CA LEU A 221 -10.02 -30.80 -28.47
C LEU A 221 -9.57 -30.00 -29.71
N LEU A 222 -9.81 -30.54 -30.92
CA LEU A 222 -9.50 -29.85 -32.16
C LEU A 222 -10.47 -28.70 -32.42
N PHE A 223 -11.75 -28.80 -32.05
CA PHE A 223 -12.68 -27.67 -32.19
C PHE A 223 -12.20 -26.45 -31.42
N VAL A 224 -11.80 -26.64 -30.15
CA VAL A 224 -11.18 -25.58 -29.34
C VAL A 224 -9.93 -25.04 -30.02
N ARG A 225 -9.02 -25.92 -30.44
CA ARG A 225 -7.75 -25.55 -31.10
C ARG A 225 -7.99 -24.69 -32.34
N HIS A 226 -8.84 -25.13 -33.25
CA HIS A 226 -9.09 -24.44 -34.51
C HIS A 226 -9.75 -23.08 -34.24
N GLN A 227 -10.69 -23.03 -33.30
CA GLN A 227 -11.37 -21.81 -32.93
C GLN A 227 -10.42 -20.78 -32.30
N PHE A 228 -9.52 -21.21 -31.41
CA PHE A 228 -8.45 -20.37 -30.86
C PHE A 228 -7.54 -19.82 -31.97
N LYS A 229 -7.12 -20.66 -32.91
CA LYS A 229 -6.24 -20.24 -34.01
C LYS A 229 -6.89 -19.23 -34.94
N ILE A 230 -8.18 -19.40 -35.26
CA ILE A 230 -8.95 -18.43 -36.04
C ILE A 230 -8.99 -17.08 -35.32
N ALA A 231 -9.24 -17.09 -34.00
CA ALA A 231 -9.27 -15.88 -33.20
C ALA A 231 -7.89 -15.19 -33.16
N PHE A 232 -6.81 -15.95 -32.95
CA PHE A 232 -5.44 -15.41 -32.91
C PHE A 232 -4.99 -14.84 -34.27
N PHE A 233 -5.31 -15.50 -35.38
CA PHE A 233 -5.05 -14.92 -36.70
C PHE A 233 -5.91 -13.68 -36.99
N SER A 234 -7.11 -13.61 -36.43
CA SER A 234 -7.94 -12.40 -36.51
C SER A 234 -7.30 -11.24 -35.74
N GLU A 235 -6.65 -11.50 -34.58
CA GLU A 235 -5.83 -10.48 -33.90
C GLU A 235 -4.63 -10.03 -34.74
N LEU A 236 -3.90 -10.96 -35.37
CA LEU A 236 -2.77 -10.61 -36.28
C LEU A 236 -3.24 -9.77 -37.47
N LYS A 237 -4.45 -10.04 -37.96
CA LYS A 237 -5.18 -9.26 -38.98
C LYS A 237 -5.75 -7.92 -38.42
N GLN A 238 -5.56 -7.60 -37.14
CA GLN A 238 -6.18 -6.47 -36.44
C GLN A 238 -7.71 -6.41 -36.52
N ASP A 239 -8.37 -7.53 -36.82
CA ASP A 239 -9.83 -7.66 -36.82
C ASP A 239 -10.29 -8.07 -35.42
N THR A 240 -10.24 -7.10 -34.50
CA THR A 240 -10.44 -7.31 -33.06
C THR A 240 -11.87 -7.75 -32.72
N GLN A 241 -12.86 -7.35 -33.51
CA GLN A 241 -14.26 -7.76 -33.35
C GLN A 241 -14.45 -9.25 -33.68
N ASN A 242 -13.96 -9.71 -34.83
CA ASN A 242 -14.01 -11.14 -35.16
C ASN A 242 -13.12 -11.96 -34.22
N ALA A 243 -11.97 -11.44 -33.79
CA ALA A 243 -11.14 -12.11 -32.79
C ALA A 243 -11.92 -12.38 -31.50
N LEU A 244 -12.57 -11.34 -30.95
CA LEU A 244 -13.36 -11.44 -29.72
C LEU A 244 -14.50 -12.45 -29.85
N LYS A 245 -15.27 -12.41 -30.95
CA LYS A 245 -16.35 -13.37 -31.21
C LYS A 245 -15.81 -14.80 -31.25
N ASN A 246 -14.72 -15.03 -31.98
CA ASN A 246 -14.15 -16.36 -32.10
C ASN A 246 -13.56 -16.86 -30.77
N TYR A 247 -12.94 -15.99 -29.97
CA TYR A 247 -12.48 -16.35 -28.62
C TYR A 247 -13.64 -16.71 -27.69
N ARG A 248 -14.74 -15.96 -27.69
CA ARG A 248 -15.95 -16.30 -26.91
C ARG A 248 -16.49 -17.68 -27.31
N THR A 249 -16.51 -18.01 -28.60
CA THR A 249 -16.87 -19.36 -29.06
C THR A 249 -15.86 -20.42 -28.60
N ALA A 250 -14.55 -20.15 -28.68
CA ALA A 250 -13.52 -21.07 -28.20
C ALA A 250 -13.68 -21.34 -26.71
N TYR A 251 -14.00 -20.30 -25.93
CA TYR A 251 -14.21 -20.39 -24.49
C TYR A 251 -15.36 -21.33 -24.15
N ASN A 252 -16.52 -21.19 -24.81
CA ASN A 252 -17.65 -22.08 -24.60
C ASN A 252 -17.28 -23.54 -24.93
N LEU A 253 -16.61 -23.76 -26.07
CA LEU A 253 -16.15 -25.10 -26.48
C LEU A 253 -15.18 -25.73 -25.49
N VAL A 254 -14.32 -24.94 -24.81
CA VAL A 254 -13.42 -25.47 -23.76
C VAL A 254 -14.20 -25.98 -22.56
N HIS A 255 -15.28 -25.30 -22.19
CA HIS A 255 -16.10 -25.71 -21.05
C HIS A 255 -17.04 -26.88 -21.37
N GLU A 256 -17.31 -27.16 -22.64
CA GLU A 256 -18.02 -28.36 -23.12
C GLU A 256 -17.15 -29.62 -23.10
N LEU A 257 -15.82 -29.49 -22.97
CA LEU A 257 -14.92 -30.64 -22.86
C LEU A 257 -15.20 -31.43 -21.57
N ARG A 258 -15.20 -32.76 -21.69
CA ARG A 258 -15.25 -33.65 -20.52
C ARG A 258 -13.97 -33.49 -19.70
N ALA A 259 -14.14 -33.02 -18.47
CA ALA A 259 -13.05 -32.76 -17.55
C ALA A 259 -12.81 -33.99 -16.66
N HIS A 260 -11.60 -34.52 -16.75
CA HIS A 260 -11.06 -35.60 -15.92
C HIS A 260 -9.85 -35.06 -15.15
N GLU A 261 -9.46 -35.71 -14.06
CA GLU A 261 -8.30 -35.27 -13.27
C GLU A 261 -7.01 -35.16 -14.12
N THR A 262 -6.91 -35.99 -15.15
CA THR A 262 -5.76 -36.10 -16.06
C THR A 262 -5.62 -34.93 -17.04
N ASN A 263 -6.74 -34.34 -17.48
CA ASN A 263 -6.77 -33.26 -18.48
C ASN A 263 -7.23 -31.91 -17.92
N MET A 264 -7.62 -31.88 -16.64
CA MET A 264 -8.14 -30.69 -15.96
C MET A 264 -7.18 -29.50 -16.05
N LEU A 265 -5.88 -29.74 -15.86
CA LEU A 265 -4.86 -28.70 -15.91
C LEU A 265 -4.76 -28.07 -17.31
N GLU A 266 -4.78 -28.88 -18.36
CA GLU A 266 -4.76 -28.42 -19.75
C GLU A 266 -6.02 -27.61 -20.09
N ILE A 267 -7.20 -28.10 -19.69
CA ILE A 267 -8.48 -27.40 -19.89
C ILE A 267 -8.46 -26.04 -19.17
N LYS A 268 -8.03 -26.00 -17.90
CA LYS A 268 -7.94 -24.75 -17.12
C LYS A 268 -6.93 -23.77 -17.69
N THR A 269 -5.76 -24.25 -18.10
CA THR A 269 -4.71 -23.41 -18.71
C THR A 269 -5.24 -22.75 -19.98
N MET A 270 -5.86 -23.54 -20.86
CA MET A 270 -6.45 -23.02 -22.09
C MET A 270 -7.65 -22.11 -21.85
N ALA A 271 -8.50 -22.42 -20.88
CA ALA A 271 -9.61 -21.54 -20.48
C ALA A 271 -9.08 -20.19 -19.97
N GLY A 272 -8.04 -20.20 -19.14
CA GLY A 272 -7.37 -18.99 -18.65
C GLY A 272 -6.75 -18.15 -19.77
N PHE A 273 -6.07 -18.79 -20.73
CA PHE A 273 -5.49 -18.10 -21.89
C PHE A 273 -6.54 -17.43 -22.77
N ILE A 274 -7.64 -18.15 -23.06
CA ILE A 274 -8.74 -17.59 -23.84
C ILE A 274 -9.42 -16.46 -23.05
N ASN A 275 -9.65 -16.64 -21.75
CA ASN A 275 -10.27 -15.63 -20.91
C ASN A 275 -9.43 -14.34 -20.86
N TYR A 276 -8.12 -14.47 -20.68
CA TYR A 276 -7.17 -13.35 -20.73
C TYR A 276 -7.29 -12.56 -22.05
N LYS A 277 -7.33 -13.25 -23.20
CA LYS A 277 -7.53 -12.61 -24.51
C LYS A 277 -8.89 -11.93 -24.64
N ILE A 278 -9.97 -12.55 -24.14
CA ILE A 278 -11.30 -11.94 -24.15
C ILE A 278 -11.31 -10.65 -23.32
N CYS A 279 -10.85 -10.71 -22.07
CA CYS A 279 -10.83 -9.55 -21.17
C CYS A 279 -9.98 -8.41 -21.76
N ARG A 280 -8.81 -8.73 -22.30
CA ARG A 280 -7.93 -7.75 -22.97
C ARG A 280 -8.61 -7.06 -24.16
N LEU A 281 -9.28 -7.82 -25.02
CA LEU A 281 -10.02 -7.27 -26.16
C LEU A 281 -11.22 -6.42 -25.71
N CYS A 282 -11.96 -6.84 -24.68
CA CYS A 282 -13.04 -6.03 -24.10
C CYS A 282 -12.52 -4.68 -23.58
N PHE A 283 -11.37 -4.67 -22.88
CA PHE A 283 -10.74 -3.41 -22.45
C PHE A 283 -10.32 -2.54 -23.63
N GLN A 284 -9.77 -3.12 -24.70
CA GLN A 284 -9.44 -2.38 -25.94
C GLN A 284 -10.68 -1.80 -26.64
N HIS A 285 -11.84 -2.44 -26.51
CA HIS A 285 -13.12 -1.95 -27.03
C HIS A 285 -13.83 -0.98 -26.08
N ASN A 286 -13.17 -0.56 -24.99
CA ASN A 286 -13.76 0.30 -23.96
C ASN A 286 -15.03 -0.28 -23.32
N THR A 287 -15.14 -1.62 -23.20
CA THR A 287 -16.25 -2.32 -22.54
C THR A 287 -15.79 -3.03 -21.25
N PRO A 288 -15.41 -2.28 -20.19
CA PRO A 288 -14.87 -2.86 -18.96
C PRO A 288 -15.88 -3.73 -18.20
N LEU A 289 -17.19 -3.40 -18.26
CA LEU A 289 -18.23 -4.20 -17.60
C LEU A 289 -18.34 -5.61 -18.19
N ASP A 290 -18.22 -5.73 -19.52
CA ASP A 290 -18.16 -7.02 -20.20
C ASP A 290 -16.93 -7.82 -19.77
N ALA A 291 -15.77 -7.16 -19.65
CA ALA A 291 -14.53 -7.79 -19.18
C ALA A 291 -14.69 -8.34 -17.76
N ILE A 292 -15.28 -7.53 -16.86
CA ILE A 292 -15.54 -7.90 -15.47
C ILE A 292 -16.56 -9.05 -15.38
N ALA A 293 -17.67 -8.98 -16.12
CA ALA A 293 -18.69 -10.02 -16.13
C ALA A 293 -18.14 -11.35 -16.65
N GLN A 294 -17.36 -11.31 -17.74
CA GLN A 294 -16.69 -12.48 -18.28
C GLN A 294 -15.70 -13.08 -17.27
N PHE A 295 -14.89 -12.24 -16.61
CA PHE A 295 -13.93 -12.71 -15.61
C PHE A 295 -14.63 -13.34 -14.40
N ARG A 296 -15.69 -12.73 -13.88
CA ARG A 296 -16.50 -13.32 -12.79
C ARG A 296 -17.06 -14.68 -13.18
N LYS A 297 -17.68 -14.78 -14.37
CA LYS A 297 -18.15 -16.06 -14.93
C LYS A 297 -17.02 -17.09 -15.03
N HIS A 298 -15.82 -16.68 -15.42
CA HIS A 298 -14.66 -17.55 -15.50
C HIS A 298 -14.26 -18.11 -14.13
N ILE A 299 -14.17 -17.24 -13.13
CA ILE A 299 -13.84 -17.63 -11.76
C ILE A 299 -14.91 -18.58 -11.19
N ASP A 300 -16.20 -18.27 -11.35
CA ASP A 300 -17.29 -19.10 -10.83
C ASP A 300 -17.29 -20.51 -11.42
N LEU A 301 -17.00 -20.64 -12.72
CA LEU A 301 -16.91 -21.93 -13.41
C LEU A 301 -15.66 -22.72 -13.01
N CYS A 302 -14.52 -22.03 -12.82
CA CYS A 302 -13.25 -22.68 -12.55
C CYS A 302 -13.03 -22.97 -11.06
N LYS A 303 -13.68 -22.27 -10.12
CA LYS A 303 -13.54 -22.46 -8.67
C LYS A 303 -13.83 -23.90 -8.23
N LYS A 304 -14.74 -24.60 -8.90
CA LYS A 304 -15.08 -26.02 -8.62
C LYS A 304 -14.14 -27.03 -9.30
N LYS A 305 -13.28 -26.57 -10.20
CA LYS A 305 -12.35 -27.40 -11.00
C LYS A 305 -10.98 -27.44 -10.34
N ILE A 306 -10.89 -28.08 -9.17
CA ILE A 306 -9.64 -28.17 -8.40
C ILE A 306 -8.65 -29.07 -9.14
N GLY A 307 -9.09 -30.26 -9.57
CA GLY A 307 -8.22 -31.31 -10.12
C GLY A 307 -7.95 -32.35 -9.04
N SER A 308 -6.75 -32.93 -9.01
CA SER A 308 -6.34 -33.82 -7.93
C SER A 308 -6.27 -33.08 -6.59
N ALA A 309 -6.82 -33.68 -5.54
CA ALA A 309 -6.82 -33.11 -4.18
C ALA A 309 -5.39 -32.95 -3.63
N GLU A 310 -4.48 -33.86 -3.98
CA GLU A 310 -3.06 -33.85 -3.59
C GLU A 310 -2.28 -32.66 -4.17
N LEU A 311 -2.82 -32.01 -5.19
CA LEU A 311 -2.25 -30.86 -5.89
C LEU A 311 -3.15 -29.61 -5.79
N SER A 312 -4.00 -29.53 -4.77
CA SER A 312 -4.91 -28.38 -4.60
C SER A 312 -4.19 -27.03 -4.47
N PHE A 313 -2.94 -27.02 -3.99
CA PHE A 313 -2.08 -25.81 -3.97
C PHE A 313 -1.83 -25.26 -5.39
N GLU A 314 -1.75 -26.11 -6.43
CA GLU A 314 -1.62 -25.67 -7.82
C GLU A 314 -2.88 -24.94 -8.30
N HIS A 315 -4.06 -25.39 -7.84
CA HIS A 315 -5.31 -24.69 -8.14
C HIS A 315 -5.30 -23.28 -7.51
N ALA A 316 -4.87 -23.16 -6.26
CA ALA A 316 -4.73 -21.86 -5.60
C ALA A 316 -3.69 -20.96 -6.29
N ALA A 317 -2.55 -21.52 -6.72
CA ALA A 317 -1.55 -20.82 -7.52
C ALA A 317 -2.12 -20.29 -8.85
N TRP A 318 -2.83 -21.14 -9.58
CA TRP A 318 -3.47 -20.78 -10.83
C TRP A 318 -4.51 -19.68 -10.63
N MET A 319 -5.37 -19.79 -9.61
CA MET A 319 -6.38 -18.77 -9.27
C MET A 319 -5.74 -17.43 -8.95
N SER A 320 -4.71 -17.43 -8.09
CA SER A 320 -3.94 -16.22 -7.77
C SER A 320 -3.41 -15.53 -9.03
N LYS A 321 -2.83 -16.31 -9.96
CA LYS A 321 -2.33 -15.77 -11.23
C LYS A 321 -3.43 -15.24 -12.14
N GLN A 322 -4.61 -15.88 -12.23
CA GLN A 322 -5.72 -15.36 -13.02
C GLN A 322 -6.17 -13.98 -12.52
N PHE A 323 -6.29 -13.81 -11.19
CA PHE A 323 -6.62 -12.53 -10.58
C PHE A 323 -5.55 -11.47 -10.78
N GLN A 324 -4.27 -11.84 -10.64
CA GLN A 324 -3.15 -10.94 -10.91
C GLN A 324 -3.17 -10.46 -12.37
N ALA A 325 -3.28 -11.38 -13.33
CA ALA A 325 -3.26 -11.06 -14.76
C ALA A 325 -4.45 -10.18 -15.17
N PHE A 326 -5.63 -10.40 -14.58
CA PHE A 326 -6.77 -9.51 -14.81
C PHE A 326 -6.57 -8.13 -14.19
N GLY A 327 -6.00 -8.06 -12.97
CA GLY A 327 -5.61 -6.80 -12.33
C GLY A 327 -4.63 -5.99 -13.18
N ASP A 328 -3.61 -6.66 -13.73
CA ASP A 328 -2.61 -6.05 -14.63
C ASP A 328 -3.26 -5.51 -15.92
N LEU A 329 -4.14 -6.29 -16.55
CA LEU A 329 -4.88 -5.85 -17.74
C LEU A 329 -5.77 -4.63 -17.44
N PHE A 330 -6.41 -4.61 -16.28
CA PHE A 330 -7.25 -3.49 -15.89
C PHE A 330 -6.42 -2.23 -15.60
N ASP A 331 -5.29 -2.35 -14.89
CA ASP A 331 -4.37 -1.23 -14.67
C ASP A 331 -3.76 -0.70 -15.98
N GLU A 332 -3.41 -1.58 -16.93
CA GLU A 332 -2.97 -1.21 -18.28
C GLU A 332 -4.08 -0.44 -19.02
N ALA A 333 -5.33 -0.93 -18.98
CA ALA A 333 -6.46 -0.25 -19.61
C ALA A 333 -6.68 1.16 -19.04
N ILE A 334 -6.51 1.34 -17.73
CA ILE A 334 -6.61 2.65 -17.07
C ILE A 334 -5.50 3.59 -17.55
N LYS A 335 -4.26 3.08 -17.67
CA LYS A 335 -3.13 3.85 -18.23
C LYS A 335 -3.37 4.26 -19.69
N LEU A 336 -4.11 3.45 -20.45
CA LEU A 336 -4.49 3.72 -21.83
C LEU A 336 -5.70 4.66 -21.98
N GLY A 337 -6.26 5.18 -20.87
CA GLY A 337 -7.31 6.20 -20.90
C GLY A 337 -8.67 5.75 -20.38
N LEU A 338 -8.81 4.52 -19.87
CA LEU A 338 -10.05 4.07 -19.23
C LEU A 338 -10.28 4.77 -17.89
N THR A 339 -11.44 5.37 -17.69
CA THR A 339 -11.83 5.97 -16.41
C THR A 339 -12.29 4.89 -15.43
N ALA A 340 -11.50 4.62 -14.40
CA ALA A 340 -11.89 3.70 -13.32
C ALA A 340 -12.64 4.42 -12.19
N ILE A 341 -13.62 3.72 -11.62
CA ILE A 341 -14.43 4.19 -10.48
C ILE A 341 -13.87 3.56 -9.21
N GLN A 342 -14.01 4.25 -8.08
CA GLN A 342 -13.53 3.77 -6.77
C GLN A 342 -14.03 2.35 -6.41
N THR A 343 -15.25 1.99 -6.81
CA THR A 343 -15.86 0.67 -6.56
C THR A 343 -15.43 -0.42 -7.55
N GLN A 344 -14.80 -0.06 -8.66
CA GLN A 344 -14.34 -0.97 -9.70
C GLN A 344 -12.90 -0.61 -10.07
N ASN A 345 -11.97 -1.01 -9.19
CA ASN A 345 -10.56 -0.74 -9.35
C ASN A 345 -9.73 -2.04 -9.40
N PRO A 346 -8.51 -2.01 -9.98
CA PRO A 346 -7.60 -3.17 -10.03
C PRO A 346 -7.20 -3.70 -8.65
N GLY A 347 -7.20 -2.85 -7.61
CA GLY A 347 -6.80 -3.21 -6.25
C GLY A 347 -7.58 -4.38 -5.66
N PHE A 348 -8.89 -4.49 -5.95
CA PHE A 348 -9.70 -5.63 -5.52
C PHE A 348 -9.21 -6.95 -6.11
N TYR A 349 -8.73 -6.95 -7.36
CA TYR A 349 -8.23 -8.16 -8.01
C TYR A 349 -6.86 -8.55 -7.47
N TYR A 350 -5.98 -7.60 -7.19
CA TYR A 350 -4.71 -7.89 -6.50
C TYR A 350 -4.92 -8.40 -5.06
N GLN A 351 -5.91 -7.86 -4.33
CA GLN A 351 -6.29 -8.39 -3.01
C GLN A 351 -6.75 -9.85 -3.10
N GLN A 352 -7.62 -10.17 -4.06
CA GLN A 352 -8.06 -11.56 -4.26
C GLN A 352 -6.91 -12.47 -4.71
N ALA A 353 -5.99 -11.96 -5.54
CA ALA A 353 -4.78 -12.70 -5.90
C ALA A 353 -3.92 -13.03 -4.68
N ALA A 354 -3.74 -12.08 -3.76
CA ALA A 354 -3.02 -12.28 -2.51
C ALA A 354 -3.71 -13.30 -1.60
N TYR A 355 -5.05 -13.25 -1.49
CA TYR A 355 -5.84 -14.24 -0.74
C TYR A 355 -5.60 -15.67 -1.24
N TYR A 356 -5.67 -15.89 -2.56
CA TYR A 356 -5.37 -17.22 -3.13
C TYR A 356 -3.89 -17.63 -2.98
N ALA A 357 -2.97 -16.67 -2.91
CA ALA A 357 -1.57 -16.97 -2.61
C ALA A 357 -1.35 -17.38 -1.14
N GLN A 358 -2.11 -16.80 -0.20
CA GLN A 358 -2.16 -17.24 1.20
C GLN A 358 -2.75 -18.65 1.31
N GLU A 359 -3.84 -18.93 0.58
CA GLU A 359 -4.43 -20.27 0.52
C GLU A 359 -3.43 -21.29 -0.04
N ARG A 360 -2.68 -20.93 -1.10
CA ARG A 360 -1.60 -21.76 -1.65
C ARG A 360 -0.55 -22.09 -0.58
N LYS A 361 -0.11 -21.10 0.21
CA LYS A 361 0.85 -21.29 1.31
C LYS A 361 0.29 -22.26 2.36
N HIS A 362 -0.99 -22.12 2.73
CA HIS A 362 -1.64 -23.01 3.69
C HIS A 362 -1.73 -24.46 3.17
N LEU A 363 -2.19 -24.64 1.93
CA LEU A 363 -2.31 -25.95 1.29
C LEU A 363 -0.94 -26.60 1.06
N ALA A 364 0.07 -25.84 0.64
CA ALA A 364 1.44 -26.34 0.51
C ALA A 364 1.98 -26.80 1.87
N SER A 365 1.76 -26.02 2.93
CA SER A 365 2.12 -26.41 4.28
C SER A 365 1.41 -27.68 4.74
N LEU A 366 0.17 -27.95 4.32
CA LEU A 366 -0.57 -29.17 4.69
C LEU A 366 -0.14 -30.40 3.87
N LEU A 367 -0.01 -30.25 2.56
CA LEU A 367 0.15 -31.35 1.60
C LEU A 367 1.61 -31.71 1.30
N CYS A 368 2.54 -30.78 1.52
CA CYS A 368 3.96 -30.99 1.24
C CYS A 368 4.76 -31.35 2.51
N LYS A 369 4.10 -31.75 3.61
CA LYS A 369 4.76 -32.28 4.81
C LYS A 369 5.21 -33.71 4.57
N HIS A 370 6.35 -33.85 3.92
CA HIS A 370 7.06 -35.13 3.80
C HIS A 370 8.22 -35.17 4.77
N ASP A 371 8.52 -36.36 5.29
CA ASP A 371 9.72 -36.56 6.10
C ASP A 371 10.96 -36.11 5.33
N PRO A 372 11.96 -35.49 6.00
CA PRO A 372 13.19 -35.05 5.34
C PRO A 372 14.01 -36.18 4.70
N SER A 373 13.64 -37.45 4.95
CA SER A 373 14.21 -38.65 4.32
C SER A 373 13.61 -38.97 2.94
N VAL A 374 12.51 -38.33 2.53
CA VAL A 374 11.89 -38.56 1.22
C VAL A 374 12.75 -37.90 0.13
N ALA A 375 13.51 -38.73 -0.58
CA ALA A 375 14.35 -38.30 -1.68
C ALA A 375 13.52 -37.92 -2.92
N TYR A 376 14.03 -36.97 -3.70
CA TYR A 376 13.44 -36.59 -4.98
C TYR A 376 13.42 -37.81 -5.94
N PRO A 377 12.31 -38.08 -6.65
CA PRO A 377 12.24 -39.21 -7.57
C PRO A 377 13.32 -39.16 -8.65
N SER A 378 14.03 -40.26 -8.86
CA SER A 378 15.05 -40.40 -9.91
C SER A 378 14.70 -41.60 -10.82
N PRO A 379 14.60 -41.42 -12.15
CA PRO A 379 14.82 -40.20 -12.93
C PRO A 379 13.74 -39.12 -12.72
N ASP A 380 14.06 -37.83 -12.95
CA ASP A 380 13.14 -36.70 -12.73
C ASP A 380 11.88 -36.84 -13.62
N PRO A 381 10.68 -37.08 -13.05
CA PRO A 381 9.44 -37.20 -13.82
C PRO A 381 8.98 -35.86 -14.43
N LEU A 382 9.61 -34.74 -14.04
CA LEU A 382 9.35 -33.40 -14.57
C LEU A 382 10.28 -33.03 -15.73
N GLU A 383 11.36 -33.78 -15.95
CA GLU A 383 12.23 -33.58 -17.10
C GLU A 383 11.54 -34.06 -18.37
N THR A 384 11.58 -33.21 -19.40
CA THR A 384 11.01 -33.52 -20.71
C THR A 384 12.15 -33.67 -21.71
N PRO A 385 12.06 -34.59 -22.69
CA PRO A 385 13.17 -34.88 -23.61
C PRO A 385 13.73 -33.66 -24.37
N ASN A 386 12.90 -32.63 -24.56
CA ASN A 386 13.25 -31.40 -25.28
C ASN A 386 13.27 -30.15 -24.37
N GLY A 387 13.16 -30.30 -23.05
CA GLY A 387 13.07 -29.19 -22.10
C GLY A 387 11.78 -28.35 -22.22
N MET A 388 10.82 -28.73 -23.06
CA MET A 388 9.53 -28.05 -23.21
C MET A 388 8.36 -29.04 -23.26
N LEU A 389 7.21 -28.58 -22.77
CA LEU A 389 5.95 -29.30 -22.94
C LEU A 389 5.49 -29.30 -24.41
N ASP A 390 4.94 -30.43 -24.87
CA ASP A 390 4.33 -30.52 -26.20
C ASP A 390 3.06 -29.65 -26.33
N PHE A 391 2.24 -29.64 -25.28
CA PHE A 391 0.98 -28.89 -25.18
C PHE A 391 0.91 -28.09 -23.87
N TYR A 392 0.23 -26.94 -23.91
CA TYR A 392 0.07 -26.09 -22.73
C TYR A 392 -0.77 -26.79 -21.64
N GLY A 393 -0.27 -26.81 -20.40
CA GLY A 393 -0.96 -27.41 -19.26
C GLY A 393 -0.97 -28.95 -19.26
N GLN A 394 -0.22 -29.60 -20.14
CA GLN A 394 0.01 -31.05 -20.10
C GLN A 394 1.03 -31.40 -18.99
N ARG A 395 0.78 -32.48 -18.24
CA ARG A 395 1.76 -33.00 -17.27
C ARG A 395 2.99 -33.56 -17.98
N ALA A 396 4.19 -33.24 -17.47
CA ALA A 396 5.47 -33.63 -18.08
C ALA A 396 5.60 -35.16 -18.26
N TRP A 397 5.26 -35.93 -17.22
CA TRP A 397 5.30 -37.39 -17.22
C TRP A 397 4.21 -38.07 -18.07
N ARG A 398 3.26 -37.30 -18.65
CA ARG A 398 2.20 -37.81 -19.53
C ARG A 398 2.43 -37.51 -21.01
N GLN A 399 3.62 -37.05 -21.38
CA GLN A 399 3.96 -36.83 -22.79
C GLN A 399 4.01 -38.14 -23.57
N GLY A 400 3.45 -38.15 -24.79
CA GLY A 400 3.50 -39.30 -25.70
C GLY A 400 2.38 -40.34 -25.54
N ILE A 401 1.65 -40.35 -24.42
CA ILE A 401 0.53 -41.29 -24.19
C ILE A 401 -0.70 -40.83 -25.02
N LEU A 402 -1.26 -41.77 -25.80
CA LEU A 402 -2.32 -41.51 -26.79
C LEU A 402 -3.75 -41.64 -26.22
N SER A 403 -3.93 -42.35 -25.09
CA SER A 403 -5.23 -42.60 -24.47
C SER A 403 -5.29 -42.04 -23.05
N PHE A 404 -6.49 -41.64 -22.63
CA PHE A 404 -6.76 -41.15 -21.29
C PHE A 404 -6.62 -42.24 -20.20
N ASP A 405 -6.64 -43.52 -20.60
CA ASP A 405 -6.80 -44.67 -19.70
C ASP A 405 -5.52 -45.46 -19.39
N LEU A 406 -4.41 -45.21 -20.09
CA LEU A 406 -3.14 -45.94 -19.90
C LEU A 406 -2.15 -45.14 -19.04
N SER A 407 -2.59 -44.67 -17.88
CA SER A 407 -1.68 -43.99 -16.93
C SER A 407 -1.05 -45.02 -16.00
N ASP A 408 0.28 -45.11 -16.02
CA ASP A 408 1.05 -45.84 -15.03
C ASP A 408 0.86 -45.16 -13.64
N PRO A 409 0.20 -45.83 -12.66
CA PRO A 409 -0.08 -45.24 -11.35
C PRO A 409 1.21 -44.86 -10.59
N GLU A 410 2.32 -45.55 -10.85
CA GLU A 410 3.60 -45.28 -10.19
C GLU A 410 4.23 -43.98 -10.70
N LYS A 411 4.16 -43.74 -12.02
CA LYS A 411 4.62 -42.48 -12.62
C LYS A 411 3.77 -41.29 -12.19
N GLU A 412 2.47 -41.49 -12.02
CA GLU A 412 1.59 -40.43 -11.51
C GLU A 412 1.95 -40.04 -10.08
N LYS A 413 2.15 -41.03 -9.19
CA LYS A 413 2.60 -40.79 -7.81
C LYS A 413 3.97 -40.11 -7.75
N ALA A 414 4.92 -40.56 -8.57
CA ALA A 414 6.24 -39.95 -8.65
C ALA A 414 6.17 -38.49 -9.15
N GLY A 415 5.33 -38.20 -10.15
CA GLY A 415 5.12 -36.85 -10.66
C GLY A 415 4.48 -35.91 -9.64
N ILE A 416 3.48 -36.39 -8.89
CA ILE A 416 2.83 -35.62 -7.80
C ILE A 416 3.83 -35.32 -6.69
N LEU A 417 4.60 -36.32 -6.25
CA LEU A 417 5.62 -36.16 -5.22
C LEU A 417 6.69 -35.13 -5.64
N ALA A 418 7.17 -35.20 -6.89
CA ALA A 418 8.13 -34.25 -7.42
C ALA A 418 7.61 -32.79 -7.40
N LEU A 419 6.31 -32.57 -7.69
CA LEU A 419 5.70 -31.25 -7.60
C LEU A 419 5.57 -30.76 -6.16
N GLN A 420 5.18 -31.62 -5.22
CA GLN A 420 5.11 -31.27 -3.80
C GLN A 420 6.49 -30.90 -3.24
N LEU A 421 7.55 -31.60 -3.66
CA LEU A 421 8.91 -31.27 -3.26
C LEU A 421 9.38 -29.94 -3.85
N LYS A 422 9.12 -29.66 -5.13
CA LYS A 422 9.45 -28.36 -5.76
C LYS A 422 8.67 -27.21 -5.12
N GLU A 423 7.43 -27.43 -4.72
CA GLU A 423 6.62 -26.42 -4.04
C GLU A 423 7.20 -26.03 -2.67
N ARG A 424 7.93 -26.93 -1.99
CA ARG A 424 8.62 -26.64 -0.72
C ARG A 424 9.74 -25.61 -0.86
N GLU A 425 10.35 -25.51 -2.05
CA GLU A 425 11.42 -24.54 -2.32
C GLU A 425 10.86 -23.13 -2.62
N VAL A 426 9.55 -22.99 -2.84
CA VAL A 426 8.93 -21.71 -3.18
C VAL A 426 8.80 -20.83 -1.93
N ILE A 427 9.26 -19.59 -2.03
CA ILE A 427 9.11 -18.58 -0.97
C ILE A 427 7.73 -17.91 -1.11
N HIS A 428 6.68 -18.51 -0.53
CA HIS A 428 5.31 -18.00 -0.67
C HIS A 428 5.11 -16.59 -0.12
N SER A 429 5.76 -16.24 1.00
CA SER A 429 5.55 -14.94 1.64
C SER A 429 5.98 -13.76 0.78
N GLU A 430 7.07 -13.87 0.00
CA GLU A 430 7.48 -12.80 -0.92
C GLU A 430 6.46 -12.56 -2.04
N LEU A 431 5.88 -13.65 -2.58
CA LEU A 431 4.83 -13.57 -3.60
C LEU A 431 3.59 -12.85 -3.05
N ILE A 432 3.14 -13.21 -1.84
CA ILE A 432 1.99 -12.58 -1.19
C ILE A 432 2.26 -11.09 -0.93
N ILE A 433 3.43 -10.76 -0.38
CA ILE A 433 3.84 -9.37 -0.11
C ILE A 433 3.84 -8.53 -1.39
N SER A 434 4.34 -9.08 -2.51
CA SER A 434 4.36 -8.38 -3.79
C SER A 434 2.93 -8.04 -4.29
N LEU A 435 2.00 -9.00 -4.17
CA LEU A 435 0.61 -8.83 -4.58
C LEU A 435 -0.13 -7.82 -3.69
N LEU A 436 0.07 -7.91 -2.37
CA LEU A 436 -0.50 -6.95 -1.42
C LEU A 436 0.06 -5.54 -1.63
N SER A 437 1.35 -5.40 -1.92
CA SER A 437 1.98 -4.11 -2.25
C SER A 437 1.32 -3.47 -3.48
N ASN A 438 1.07 -4.26 -4.53
CA ASN A 438 0.34 -3.79 -5.71
C ASN A 438 -1.09 -3.36 -5.37
N ALA A 439 -1.79 -4.12 -4.51
CA ALA A 439 -3.13 -3.74 -4.04
C ALA A 439 -3.12 -2.42 -3.26
N VAL A 440 -2.20 -2.26 -2.31
CA VAL A 440 -2.04 -1.03 -1.49
C VAL A 440 -1.78 0.20 -2.36
N ALA A 441 -0.92 0.07 -3.39
CA ALA A 441 -0.64 1.15 -4.33
C ALA A 441 -1.90 1.62 -5.06
N GLN A 442 -2.76 0.69 -5.48
CA GLN A 442 -4.03 1.00 -6.13
C GLN A 442 -5.01 1.65 -5.14
N PHE A 443 -5.21 1.10 -3.94
CA PHE A 443 -6.12 1.70 -2.95
C PHE A 443 -5.67 3.07 -2.45
N LYS A 444 -4.36 3.34 -2.46
CA LYS A 444 -3.81 4.69 -2.24
C LYS A 444 -4.22 5.65 -3.36
N LYS A 445 -4.12 5.23 -4.63
CA LYS A 445 -4.54 6.01 -5.81
C LYS A 445 -6.03 6.37 -5.78
N TYR A 446 -6.89 5.42 -5.36
CA TYR A 446 -8.34 5.61 -5.29
C TYR A 446 -8.85 6.16 -3.95
N LYS A 447 -7.97 6.63 -3.06
CA LYS A 447 -8.32 7.26 -1.76
C LYS A 447 -9.22 6.39 -0.86
N CYS A 448 -8.87 5.10 -0.72
CA CYS A 448 -9.56 4.16 0.17
C CYS A 448 -8.72 3.86 1.44
N PRO A 449 -8.74 4.71 2.49
CA PRO A 449 -7.83 4.58 3.63
C PRO A 449 -8.05 3.29 4.43
N ARG A 450 -9.29 2.91 4.72
CA ARG A 450 -9.59 1.69 5.51
C ARG A 450 -9.10 0.41 4.86
N MET A 451 -9.31 0.27 3.54
CA MET A 451 -8.84 -0.89 2.80
C MET A 451 -7.31 -0.90 2.70
N LYS A 452 -6.68 0.27 2.52
CA LYS A 452 -5.23 0.43 2.56
C LYS A 452 -4.67 -0.06 3.90
N SER A 453 -5.21 0.42 5.03
CA SER A 453 -4.76 0.03 6.36
C SER A 453 -4.97 -1.47 6.63
N HIS A 454 -6.11 -2.04 6.23
CA HIS A 454 -6.35 -3.48 6.32
C HIS A 454 -5.31 -4.32 5.55
N LEU A 455 -5.00 -3.93 4.30
CA LEU A 455 -3.99 -4.65 3.50
C LEU A 455 -2.57 -4.47 4.04
N MET A 456 -2.25 -3.30 4.60
CA MET A 456 -0.96 -3.08 5.27
C MET A 456 -0.78 -3.98 6.50
N VAL A 457 -1.86 -4.28 7.22
CA VAL A 457 -1.84 -5.24 8.33
C VAL A 457 -1.55 -6.64 7.83
N GLN A 458 -2.26 -7.10 6.78
CA GLN A 458 -1.99 -8.40 6.15
C GLN A 458 -0.54 -8.49 5.64
N MET A 459 0.01 -7.40 5.08
CA MET A 459 1.43 -7.35 4.70
C MET A 459 2.35 -7.47 5.91
N GLY A 460 2.05 -6.75 7.00
CA GLY A 460 2.83 -6.80 8.24
C GLY A 460 2.85 -8.21 8.85
N GLU A 461 1.72 -8.91 8.85
CA GLU A 461 1.62 -10.31 9.27
C GLU A 461 2.46 -11.24 8.36
N GLU A 462 2.45 -11.04 7.05
CA GLU A 462 3.30 -11.82 6.14
C GLU A 462 4.80 -11.53 6.32
N TYR A 463 5.18 -10.28 6.61
CA TYR A 463 6.56 -9.94 6.98
C TYR A 463 6.99 -10.61 8.30
N TYR A 464 6.08 -10.72 9.27
CA TYR A 464 6.30 -11.48 10.48
C TYR A 464 6.59 -12.96 10.18
N TYR A 465 5.77 -13.60 9.34
CA TYR A 465 6.01 -14.98 8.91
C TYR A 465 7.28 -15.15 8.06
N ALA A 466 7.68 -14.12 7.31
CA ALA A 466 8.94 -14.08 6.56
C ALA A 466 10.17 -13.80 7.45
N LYS A 467 9.98 -13.61 8.78
CA LYS A 467 11.02 -13.27 9.77
C LYS A 467 11.69 -11.92 9.56
N ASP A 468 11.10 -11.02 8.77
CA ASP A 468 11.55 -9.62 8.64
C ASP A 468 10.74 -8.73 9.61
N TYR A 469 11.06 -8.85 10.89
CA TYR A 469 10.36 -8.15 11.97
C TYR A 469 10.49 -6.62 11.88
N THR A 470 11.60 -6.12 11.30
CA THR A 470 11.83 -4.67 11.18
C THR A 470 10.85 -4.00 10.21
N LYS A 471 10.58 -4.63 9.06
CA LYS A 471 9.58 -4.13 8.10
C LYS A 471 8.17 -4.34 8.61
N ALA A 472 7.92 -5.46 9.31
CA ALA A 472 6.63 -5.73 9.94
C ALA A 472 6.26 -4.60 10.93
N LEU A 473 7.14 -4.29 11.89
CA LEU A 473 6.91 -3.24 12.89
C LEU A 473 6.61 -1.88 12.25
N LYS A 474 7.44 -1.43 11.29
CA LYS A 474 7.23 -0.15 10.60
C LYS A 474 5.85 -0.03 9.92
N LEU A 475 5.37 -1.11 9.32
CA LEU A 475 4.05 -1.13 8.67
C LEU A 475 2.92 -1.14 9.70
N LEU A 476 3.07 -1.92 10.76
CA LEU A 476 2.08 -2.00 11.83
C LEU A 476 1.99 -0.67 12.58
N ASP A 477 3.11 -0.01 12.91
CA ASP A 477 3.15 1.30 13.58
C ASP A 477 2.35 2.36 12.83
N TYR A 478 2.51 2.42 11.50
CA TYR A 478 1.76 3.33 10.66
C TYR A 478 0.24 3.10 10.80
N VAL A 479 -0.20 1.84 10.78
CA VAL A 479 -1.63 1.50 10.89
C VAL A 479 -2.17 1.67 12.31
N MET A 480 -1.34 1.44 13.33
CA MET A 480 -1.74 1.63 14.72
C MET A 480 -2.16 3.08 15.00
N CYS A 481 -1.46 4.07 14.44
CA CYS A 481 -1.87 5.48 14.54
C CYS A 481 -3.28 5.72 13.95
N ASP A 482 -3.56 5.18 12.77
CA ASP A 482 -4.88 5.29 12.13
C ASP A 482 -5.96 4.64 13.03
N TYR A 483 -5.71 3.44 13.56
CA TYR A 483 -6.67 2.71 14.40
C TYR A 483 -6.88 3.32 15.78
N ARG A 484 -5.85 3.95 16.37
CA ARG A 484 -5.99 4.75 17.60
C ARG A 484 -6.92 5.94 17.37
N SER A 485 -6.73 6.66 16.26
CA SER A 485 -7.56 7.83 15.92
C SER A 485 -9.02 7.45 15.64
N GLU A 486 -9.25 6.33 14.95
CA GLU A 486 -10.59 5.83 14.59
C GLU A 486 -11.25 4.94 15.67
N ARG A 487 -10.52 4.59 16.75
CA ARG A 487 -11.00 3.78 17.90
C ARG A 487 -11.38 2.33 17.56
N TRP A 488 -10.66 1.68 16.66
CA TRP A 488 -10.85 0.26 16.35
C TRP A 488 -10.14 -0.65 17.37
N TRP A 489 -10.58 -0.62 18.63
CA TRP A 489 -9.91 -1.28 19.77
C TRP A 489 -9.59 -2.75 19.57
N THR A 490 -10.51 -3.53 18.99
CA THR A 490 -10.30 -4.97 18.73
C THR A 490 -9.19 -5.20 17.70
N LEU A 491 -9.18 -4.43 16.61
CA LEU A 491 -8.15 -4.54 15.57
C LEU A 491 -6.80 -4.04 16.08
N LEU A 492 -6.80 -2.93 16.82
CA LEU A 492 -5.62 -2.39 17.48
C LEU A 492 -5.01 -3.41 18.46
N THR A 493 -5.82 -4.06 19.29
CA THR A 493 -5.36 -5.09 20.24
C THR A 493 -4.69 -6.26 19.52
N SER A 494 -5.28 -6.72 18.41
CA SER A 494 -4.70 -7.80 17.60
C SER A 494 -3.33 -7.42 17.03
N ILE A 495 -3.22 -6.20 16.47
CA ILE A 495 -1.97 -5.72 15.86
C ILE A 495 -0.90 -5.46 16.92
N LEU A 496 -1.26 -4.85 18.04
CA LEU A 496 -0.37 -4.67 19.18
C LEU A 496 0.14 -6.00 19.71
N GLY A 497 -0.70 -7.05 19.73
CA GLY A 497 -0.26 -8.40 20.07
C GLY A 497 0.81 -8.93 19.11
N THR A 498 0.63 -8.77 17.79
CA THR A 498 1.65 -9.15 16.80
C THR A 498 2.91 -8.28 16.90
N ALA A 499 2.76 -6.98 17.13
CA ALA A 499 3.88 -6.04 17.30
C ALA A 499 4.67 -6.34 18.59
N LEU A 500 4.01 -6.72 19.68
CA LEU A 500 4.65 -7.18 20.92
C LEU A 500 5.49 -8.43 20.66
N LYS A 501 4.98 -9.41 19.91
CA LYS A 501 5.75 -10.59 19.48
C LYS A 501 6.97 -10.19 18.66
N CYS A 502 6.83 -9.31 17.67
CA CYS A 502 7.96 -8.79 16.89
C CYS A 502 9.02 -8.11 17.78
N ALA A 503 8.58 -7.26 18.71
CA ALA A 503 9.46 -6.53 19.62
C ALA A 503 10.22 -7.48 20.58
N TYR A 504 9.55 -8.53 21.07
CA TYR A 504 10.16 -9.59 21.85
C TYR A 504 11.24 -10.34 21.04
N LEU A 505 10.93 -10.76 19.81
CA LEU A 505 11.86 -11.51 18.96
C LEU A 505 13.10 -10.69 18.55
N MET A 506 12.96 -9.36 18.45
CA MET A 506 14.06 -8.44 18.14
C MET A 506 14.76 -7.89 19.39
N ALA A 507 14.30 -8.21 20.60
CA ALA A 507 14.74 -7.62 21.87
C ALA A 507 14.76 -6.07 21.86
N GLN A 508 13.74 -5.45 21.25
CA GLN A 508 13.55 -4.00 21.21
C GLN A 508 12.86 -3.52 22.50
N LEU A 509 13.65 -3.02 23.46
CA LEU A 509 13.16 -2.65 24.80
C LEU A 509 12.08 -1.57 24.78
N LYS A 510 12.34 -0.45 24.10
CA LYS A 510 11.44 0.71 24.07
C LYS A 510 10.07 0.34 23.48
N ASP A 511 10.07 -0.37 22.36
CA ASP A 511 8.85 -0.77 21.66
C ASP A 511 8.08 -1.82 22.46
N TYR A 512 8.78 -2.82 23.04
CA TYR A 512 8.17 -3.84 23.90
C TYR A 512 7.49 -3.23 25.14
N ILE A 513 8.15 -2.28 25.80
CA ILE A 513 7.57 -1.55 26.93
C ILE A 513 6.33 -0.77 26.44
N THR A 514 6.46 0.02 25.38
CA THR A 514 5.36 0.86 24.87
C THR A 514 4.11 0.04 24.52
N TYR A 515 4.28 -1.07 23.77
CA TYR A 515 3.17 -1.94 23.41
C TYR A 515 2.58 -2.68 24.62
N SER A 516 3.42 -3.06 25.61
CA SER A 516 2.92 -3.66 26.85
C SER A 516 2.07 -2.66 27.65
N LEU A 517 2.52 -1.41 27.76
CA LEU A 517 1.78 -0.34 28.44
C LEU A 517 0.40 -0.11 27.82
N GLU A 518 0.32 -0.17 26.49
CA GLU A 518 -0.92 0.03 25.73
C GLU A 518 -1.85 -1.19 25.80
N LEU A 519 -1.32 -2.41 25.73
CA LEU A 519 -2.08 -3.66 25.85
C LEU A 519 -2.67 -3.90 27.25
N LEU A 520 -2.02 -3.36 28.28
CA LEU A 520 -2.55 -3.33 29.65
C LEU A 520 -3.62 -2.24 29.84
N GLY A 521 -3.71 -1.28 28.92
CA GLY A 521 -4.61 -0.15 29.03
C GLY A 521 -6.08 -0.46 28.77
N ARG A 522 -6.95 0.52 29.05
CA ARG A 522 -8.40 0.43 28.83
C ARG A 522 -8.81 0.23 27.37
N ALA A 523 -7.95 0.61 26.44
CA ALA A 523 -8.16 0.46 25.00
C ALA A 523 -8.04 -0.99 24.52
N SER A 524 -7.55 -1.89 25.38
CA SER A 524 -7.31 -3.30 25.06
C SER A 524 -8.52 -4.18 25.37
N THR A 525 -8.89 -5.04 24.42
CA THR A 525 -9.97 -6.04 24.59
C THR A 525 -9.46 -7.40 25.08
N LEU A 526 -8.24 -7.47 25.61
CA LEU A 526 -7.66 -8.70 26.16
C LEU A 526 -8.39 -9.16 27.44
N LYS A 527 -8.42 -10.49 27.65
CA LYS A 527 -8.88 -11.10 28.90
C LYS A 527 -7.87 -10.84 30.04
N ASP A 528 -8.36 -10.84 31.28
CA ASP A 528 -7.55 -10.55 32.47
C ASP A 528 -6.35 -11.50 32.65
N ASP A 529 -6.49 -12.78 32.28
CA ASP A 529 -5.38 -13.75 32.30
C ASP A 529 -4.21 -13.31 31.38
N GLN A 530 -4.55 -12.82 30.19
CA GLN A 530 -3.55 -12.35 29.22
C GLN A 530 -2.92 -11.03 29.65
N LYS A 531 -3.71 -10.13 30.26
CA LYS A 531 -3.20 -8.90 30.86
C LYS A 531 -2.25 -9.19 32.01
N SER A 532 -2.58 -10.13 32.88
CA SER A 532 -1.73 -10.55 34.01
C SER A 532 -0.39 -11.11 33.55
N ARG A 533 -0.39 -11.89 32.45
CA ARG A 533 0.84 -12.40 31.83
C ARG A 533 1.73 -11.28 31.29
N ILE A 534 1.16 -10.34 30.54
CA ILE A 534 1.89 -9.19 29.99
C ILE A 534 2.43 -8.31 31.12
N GLU A 535 1.66 -8.12 32.19
CA GLU A 535 2.09 -7.39 33.38
C GLU A 535 3.29 -8.06 34.06
N LYS A 536 3.25 -9.37 34.27
CA LYS A 536 4.38 -10.14 34.81
C LYS A 536 5.64 -9.96 33.95
N ASN A 537 5.49 -10.07 32.63
CA ASN A 537 6.61 -9.87 31.69
C ASN A 537 7.15 -8.43 31.73
N LEU A 538 6.28 -7.43 31.83
CA LEU A 538 6.68 -6.03 31.96
C LEU A 538 7.48 -5.81 33.25
N ILE A 539 7.04 -6.39 34.37
CA ILE A 539 7.75 -6.30 35.66
C ILE A 539 9.13 -6.94 35.55
N MET A 540 9.25 -8.13 34.95
CA MET A 540 10.55 -8.78 34.71
C MET A 540 11.48 -7.87 33.88
N VAL A 541 10.97 -7.27 32.80
CA VAL A 541 11.74 -6.35 31.96
C VAL A 541 12.20 -5.12 32.74
N LEU A 542 11.37 -4.59 33.64
CA LEU A 542 11.73 -3.48 34.54
C LEU A 542 12.80 -3.88 35.57
N MET A 543 12.81 -5.13 36.03
CA MET A 543 13.82 -5.69 36.95
C MET A 543 15.13 -6.10 36.25
N ASN A 544 15.28 -5.78 34.96
CA ASN A 544 16.40 -6.24 34.13
C ASN A 544 16.50 -7.78 34.02
N GLU A 545 15.37 -8.47 34.08
CA GLU A 545 15.25 -9.90 33.81
C GLU A 545 14.75 -10.15 32.37
N SER A 546 14.93 -11.38 31.87
CA SER A 546 14.40 -11.80 30.57
C SER A 546 12.91 -12.14 30.68
N PRO A 547 12.02 -11.58 29.82
CA PRO A 547 10.60 -11.90 29.85
C PRO A 547 10.32 -13.36 29.44
N ASP A 548 9.21 -13.93 29.95
CA ASP A 548 8.71 -15.23 29.51
C ASP A 548 8.29 -15.17 28.02
N PRO A 549 8.45 -16.26 27.25
CA PRO A 549 8.17 -16.25 25.82
C PRO A 549 6.70 -15.93 25.51
N GLU A 550 6.48 -15.05 24.52
CA GLU A 550 5.15 -14.73 24.03
C GLU A 550 4.49 -15.95 23.34
N PRO A 551 3.16 -16.12 23.44
CA PRO A 551 2.45 -17.28 22.93
C PRO A 551 2.51 -17.37 21.40
N ASP A 552 2.43 -18.58 20.87
CA ASP A 552 2.46 -18.90 19.43
C ASP A 552 3.75 -18.47 18.69
N CYS A 553 4.86 -18.33 19.41
CA CYS A 553 6.18 -18.11 18.81
C CYS A 553 6.90 -19.44 18.55
N ASP A 554 7.61 -19.55 17.42
CA ASP A 554 8.40 -20.73 17.07
C ASP A 554 9.51 -20.99 18.09
N ALA A 555 9.60 -22.21 18.62
CA ALA A 555 10.56 -22.59 19.67
C ALA A 555 12.03 -22.36 19.30
N SER A 556 12.39 -22.42 18.02
CA SER A 556 13.75 -22.14 17.54
C SER A 556 14.10 -20.65 17.58
N ILE A 557 13.15 -19.78 17.24
CA ILE A 557 13.33 -18.33 17.23
C ILE A 557 13.27 -17.78 18.66
N VAL A 558 12.46 -18.38 19.53
CA VAL A 558 12.42 -18.07 20.96
C VAL A 558 13.80 -18.26 21.61
N LYS A 559 14.54 -19.33 21.27
CA LYS A 559 15.91 -19.53 21.79
C LYS A 559 16.87 -18.43 21.35
N LEU A 560 16.79 -17.99 20.09
CA LEU A 560 17.59 -16.88 19.58
C LEU A 560 17.23 -15.58 20.31
N ALA A 561 15.94 -15.31 20.48
CA ALA A 561 15.46 -14.15 21.21
C ALA A 561 15.93 -14.16 22.67
N GLN A 562 15.88 -15.31 23.36
CA GLN A 562 16.39 -15.46 24.72
C GLN A 562 17.87 -15.11 24.83
N HIS A 563 18.69 -15.51 23.86
CA HIS A 563 20.10 -15.09 23.80
C HIS A 563 20.23 -13.56 23.64
N LEU A 564 19.45 -12.97 22.73
CA LEU A 564 19.46 -11.50 22.54
C LEU A 564 19.02 -10.76 23.81
N TRP A 565 18.03 -11.28 24.54
CA TRP A 565 17.61 -10.71 25.82
C TRP A 565 18.70 -10.88 26.89
N ALA A 566 19.38 -12.02 26.96
CA ALA A 566 20.52 -12.22 27.87
C ALA A 566 21.67 -11.24 27.58
N ASP A 567 22.00 -11.03 26.31
CA ASP A 567 22.99 -10.04 25.89
C ASP A 567 22.58 -8.63 26.34
N ARG A 568 21.30 -8.26 26.18
CA ARG A 568 20.74 -6.96 26.60
C ARG A 568 20.66 -6.78 28.12
N VAL A 569 20.53 -7.86 28.87
CA VAL A 569 20.59 -7.84 30.34
C VAL A 569 22.04 -7.63 30.81
N SER A 570 23.02 -8.19 30.09
CA SER A 570 24.46 -8.04 30.38
C SER A 570 25.03 -6.66 30.00
N LEU A 571 24.46 -6.01 28.99
CA LEU A 571 24.82 -4.67 28.55
C LEU A 571 24.17 -3.60 29.44
N ALA A 572 24.95 -3.02 30.36
CA ALA A 572 24.57 -1.90 31.25
C ALA A 572 24.41 -0.54 30.50
N GLY A 573 23.72 -0.53 29.36
CA GLY A 573 23.55 0.64 28.50
C GLY A 573 22.14 1.25 28.60
N SER A 574 22.07 2.53 28.98
CA SER A 574 20.86 3.38 29.07
C SER A 574 19.63 2.69 29.66
N ASN A 575 19.64 2.49 30.97
CA ASN A 575 18.49 1.98 31.71
C ASN A 575 17.33 2.98 31.81
N MET A 576 17.40 4.16 31.20
CA MET A 576 16.33 5.17 31.20
C MET A 576 15.60 5.21 29.86
N PHE A 577 14.28 5.03 29.90
CA PHE A 577 13.40 5.08 28.72
C PHE A 577 12.29 6.10 28.93
N THR A 578 12.33 7.22 28.21
CA THR A 578 11.23 8.19 28.21
C THR A 578 10.22 7.83 27.12
N ILE A 579 8.95 7.70 27.52
CA ILE A 579 7.82 7.34 26.66
C ILE A 579 6.80 8.49 26.72
N GLU A 580 6.58 9.14 25.58
CA GLU A 580 5.61 10.22 25.43
C GLU A 580 4.20 9.65 25.29
N VAL A 581 3.30 10.03 26.21
CA VAL A 581 1.97 9.40 26.33
C VAL A 581 0.94 10.00 25.36
N GLN A 582 1.27 11.05 24.61
CA GLN A 582 0.30 11.78 23.77
C GLN A 582 -0.23 10.94 22.60
N ASP A 583 0.57 9.97 22.14
CA ASP A 583 0.32 9.24 20.90
C ASP A 583 -0.34 7.86 21.10
N PHE A 584 -0.52 7.41 22.35
CA PHE A 584 -1.16 6.12 22.67
C PHE A 584 -1.96 6.15 23.98
N VAL A 585 -2.65 5.06 24.30
CA VAL A 585 -3.50 4.95 25.50
C VAL A 585 -2.87 3.98 26.51
N PRO A 586 -2.08 4.48 27.49
CA PRO A 586 -1.45 3.62 28.49
C PRO A 586 -2.46 3.11 29.53
N PHE A 587 -2.01 2.16 30.36
CA PHE A 587 -2.78 1.70 31.53
C PHE A 587 -2.83 2.69 32.70
N VAL A 588 -1.93 3.68 32.75
CA VAL A 588 -1.96 4.75 33.76
C VAL A 588 -2.57 6.01 33.16
N GLN A 589 -3.63 6.50 33.78
CA GLN A 589 -4.24 7.77 33.42
C GLN A 589 -3.79 8.86 34.38
N CYS A 590 -3.52 10.06 33.85
CA CYS A 590 -3.07 11.20 34.63
C CYS A 590 -3.90 12.44 34.32
N LYS A 591 -4.39 13.12 35.37
CA LYS A 591 -5.05 14.42 35.30
C LYS A 591 -4.51 15.34 36.40
N ALA A 592 -3.96 16.48 36.02
CA ALA A 592 -3.50 17.51 36.94
C ALA A 592 -4.45 18.72 36.93
N LYS A 593 -4.72 19.26 38.12
CA LYS A 593 -5.65 20.35 38.34
C LYS A 593 -5.14 21.31 39.42
N PHE A 594 -4.93 22.57 39.06
CA PHE A 594 -4.85 23.66 40.04
C PHE A 594 -6.21 23.87 40.73
N LEU A 595 -6.21 24.10 42.04
CA LEU A 595 -7.47 24.26 42.79
C LEU A 595 -8.28 25.49 42.32
N ALA A 596 -7.60 26.58 41.97
CA ALA A 596 -8.19 27.84 41.54
C ALA A 596 -7.53 28.39 40.26
N PRO A 597 -8.28 29.09 39.39
CA PRO A 597 -7.75 29.73 38.18
C PRO A 597 -6.81 30.89 38.47
N SER A 598 -6.89 31.45 39.68
CA SER A 598 -5.99 32.47 40.18
C SER A 598 -5.74 32.28 41.67
N PHE A 599 -4.50 32.50 42.11
CA PHE A 599 -4.11 32.53 43.53
C PHE A 599 -3.48 33.89 43.86
N HIS A 600 -3.75 34.38 45.07
CA HIS A 600 -3.00 35.51 45.60
C HIS A 600 -1.57 35.07 45.94
N VAL A 601 -0.58 35.97 45.78
CA VAL A 601 0.84 35.72 46.10
C VAL A 601 1.03 35.12 47.49
N ASP A 602 0.26 35.62 48.46
CA ASP A 602 0.38 35.26 49.88
C ASP A 602 -0.35 33.95 50.22
N THR A 603 -1.10 33.38 49.27
CA THR A 603 -1.81 32.11 49.46
C THR A 603 -1.01 30.99 48.81
N PRO A 604 -0.83 29.83 49.49
CA PRO A 604 -0.17 28.69 48.87
C PRO A 604 -0.95 28.23 47.65
N VAL A 605 -0.25 28.10 46.52
CA VAL A 605 -0.76 27.52 45.29
C VAL A 605 -0.93 26.02 45.53
N GLU A 606 -2.17 25.54 45.42
CA GLU A 606 -2.48 24.13 45.55
C GLU A 606 -2.67 23.45 44.19
N LEU A 607 -1.89 22.40 43.95
CA LEU A 607 -1.97 21.55 42.76
C LEU A 607 -2.33 20.11 43.16
N TYR A 608 -3.35 19.56 42.50
CA TYR A 608 -3.74 18.15 42.66
C TYR A 608 -3.41 17.34 41.41
N VAL A 609 -2.69 16.23 41.58
CA VAL A 609 -2.42 15.26 40.51
C VAL A 609 -3.20 13.98 40.82
N TYR A 610 -4.05 13.57 39.88
CA TYR A 610 -4.86 12.36 39.99
C TYR A 610 -4.30 11.28 39.07
N LEU A 611 -4.02 10.11 39.65
CA LEU A 611 -3.57 8.93 38.93
C LEU A 611 -4.63 7.82 39.07
N LYS A 612 -4.90 7.11 37.97
CA LYS A 612 -5.77 5.94 37.95
C LYS A 612 -5.15 4.85 37.08
N THR A 613 -5.24 3.59 37.50
CA THR A 613 -4.74 2.45 36.73
C THR A 613 -5.85 1.49 36.32
N ASP A 614 -5.71 0.95 35.11
CA ASP A 614 -6.62 -0.03 34.51
C ASP A 614 -6.01 -1.45 34.44
N CYS A 615 -4.85 -1.67 35.10
CA CYS A 615 -4.16 -2.96 35.19
C CYS A 615 -4.86 -3.94 36.16
N PRO A 616 -4.63 -5.27 36.04
CA PRO A 616 -5.28 -6.25 36.91
C PRO A 616 -4.66 -6.34 38.31
N HIS A 617 -3.36 -6.06 38.48
CA HIS A 617 -2.69 -6.05 39.79
C HIS A 617 -2.19 -4.66 40.19
N PRO A 618 -1.91 -4.40 41.48
CA PRO A 618 -1.33 -3.13 41.93
C PRO A 618 0.07 -2.90 41.38
N ILE A 619 0.32 -1.70 40.85
CA ILE A 619 1.62 -1.32 40.25
C ILE A 619 2.28 -0.25 41.10
N ARG A 620 3.56 -0.44 41.41
CA ARG A 620 4.39 0.54 42.14
C ARG A 620 5.14 1.45 41.17
N PHE A 621 5.35 2.70 41.59
CA PHE A 621 6.15 3.68 40.86
C PHE A 621 7.23 4.26 41.80
N SER A 622 8.36 4.69 41.27
CA SER A 622 9.49 5.18 42.08
C SER A 622 9.42 6.67 42.33
N LYS A 623 9.01 7.44 41.32
CA LYS A 623 9.00 8.91 41.38
C LYS A 623 7.84 9.51 40.60
N LEU A 624 7.26 10.58 41.13
CA LEU A 624 6.30 11.43 40.43
C LEU A 624 6.81 12.87 40.44
N CYS A 625 7.00 13.48 39.27
CA CYS A 625 7.44 14.86 39.12
C CYS A 625 6.45 15.67 38.29
N VAL A 626 6.29 16.96 38.62
CA VAL A 626 5.56 17.92 37.79
C VAL A 626 6.52 19.01 37.33
N GLY A 627 6.62 19.20 36.03
CA GLY A 627 7.35 20.30 35.41
C GLY A 627 6.44 21.51 35.20
N PHE A 628 6.96 22.69 35.53
CA PHE A 628 6.32 23.98 35.31
C PHE A 628 7.12 24.87 34.35
N SER A 629 6.41 25.83 33.77
CA SER A 629 6.98 26.95 33.00
C SER A 629 8.14 27.68 33.72
N ASN A 630 8.02 27.88 35.04
CA ASN A 630 9.12 28.31 35.89
C ASN A 630 9.73 27.09 36.62
N GLN A 631 10.96 26.73 36.25
CA GLN A 631 11.65 25.52 36.72
C GLN A 631 11.92 25.52 38.23
N GLU A 632 11.95 26.70 38.86
CA GLU A 632 12.16 26.80 40.32
C GLU A 632 11.04 26.18 41.13
N TYR A 633 9.85 26.00 40.55
CA TYR A 633 8.73 25.35 41.23
C TYR A 633 8.77 23.82 41.13
N ASN A 634 9.56 23.25 40.22
CA ASN A 634 9.63 21.81 39.98
C ASN A 634 10.05 21.05 41.25
N GLN A 635 10.97 21.61 42.04
CA GLN A 635 11.48 21.00 43.29
C GLN A 635 10.40 20.80 44.35
N TYR A 636 9.34 21.61 44.36
CA TYR A 636 8.23 21.49 45.33
C TYR A 636 7.19 20.45 44.91
N CYS A 637 7.28 19.92 43.68
CA CYS A 637 6.33 18.98 43.10
C CYS A 637 7.01 17.68 42.68
N VAL A 638 7.79 17.10 43.61
CA VAL A 638 8.42 15.80 43.49
C VAL A 638 7.97 14.91 44.64
N VAL A 639 7.53 13.69 44.33
CA VAL A 639 7.33 12.61 45.32
C VAL A 639 8.33 11.50 44.99
N GLU A 640 9.16 11.13 45.96
CA GLU A 640 10.20 10.10 45.82
C GLU A 640 10.37 9.36 47.16
N GLU A 641 10.43 8.03 47.11
CA GLU A 641 10.79 7.17 48.26
C GLU A 641 12.02 6.33 47.85
N GLN A 642 13.05 6.27 48.71
CA GLN A 642 14.24 5.43 48.50
C GLN A 642 13.88 3.95 48.74
N TYR A 643 13.97 3.09 47.74
CA TYR A 643 13.64 1.66 47.85
C TYR A 643 14.87 0.75 47.92
N GLN A 644 14.84 -0.21 48.85
CA GLN A 644 15.65 -1.42 48.86
C GLN A 644 14.99 -2.51 48.01
N SER A 645 15.79 -3.30 47.31
CA SER A 645 15.43 -4.22 46.23
C SER A 645 14.59 -5.47 46.58
N SER A 646 14.15 -5.64 47.83
CA SER A 646 13.51 -6.89 48.31
C SER A 646 11.97 -6.92 48.26
N ASP A 647 11.28 -5.79 48.14
CA ASP A 647 9.84 -5.73 48.49
C ASP A 647 8.87 -5.73 47.29
N ILE A 648 9.33 -6.05 46.08
CA ILE A 648 8.44 -6.12 44.89
C ILE A 648 7.51 -7.34 44.93
N LEU A 649 7.84 -8.37 45.71
CA LEU A 649 7.09 -9.62 45.78
C LEU A 649 6.02 -9.65 46.90
N GLU A 650 6.03 -8.69 47.84
CA GLU A 650 5.04 -8.65 48.92
C GLU A 650 3.81 -7.79 48.56
N GLN A 651 2.64 -8.44 48.62
CA GLN A 651 1.31 -7.87 48.36
C GLN A 651 0.83 -6.90 49.46
N SER A 652 1.70 -6.05 50.01
CA SER A 652 1.28 -5.04 50.97
C SER A 652 0.65 -3.85 50.24
N ALA A 653 -0.69 -3.83 50.19
CA ALA A 653 -1.50 -2.80 49.52
C ALA A 653 -1.43 -1.39 50.17
N GLN A 654 -0.49 -1.14 51.09
CA GLN A 654 -0.49 0.01 52.01
C GLN A 654 0.67 1.01 51.79
N GLY A 655 1.41 0.93 50.66
CA GLY A 655 2.42 1.93 50.31
C GLY A 655 1.83 3.19 49.64
N THR A 656 2.44 4.35 49.94
CA THR A 656 2.16 5.68 49.35
C THR A 656 2.35 5.69 47.81
N MET A 657 3.32 4.91 47.31
CA MET A 657 3.74 4.84 45.91
C MET A 657 3.23 3.58 45.16
N CYS A 658 2.00 3.15 45.44
CA CYS A 658 1.35 2.01 44.79
C CYS A 658 0.03 2.44 44.15
N LEU A 659 -0.29 2.03 42.94
CA LEU A 659 -1.56 2.34 42.27
C LEU A 659 -2.42 1.08 42.26
N VAL A 660 -3.59 1.14 42.93
CA VAL A 660 -4.53 0.01 43.01
C VAL A 660 -5.51 0.09 41.85
N PRO A 661 -5.76 -1.02 41.13
CA PRO A 661 -6.69 -1.08 40.01
C PRO A 661 -8.04 -0.43 40.31
N GLY A 662 -8.52 0.41 39.39
CA GLY A 662 -9.84 1.03 39.46
C GLY A 662 -10.02 2.13 40.50
N LYS A 663 -9.06 2.34 41.41
CA LYS A 663 -9.10 3.42 42.42
C LYS A 663 -8.32 4.65 41.95
N THR A 664 -8.93 5.83 42.10
CA THR A 664 -8.25 7.11 41.83
C THR A 664 -7.42 7.51 43.04
N ARG A 665 -6.10 7.68 42.88
CA ARG A 665 -5.23 8.27 43.90
C ARG A 665 -5.00 9.75 43.62
N LYS A 666 -5.03 10.56 44.69
CA LYS A 666 -4.82 12.01 44.65
C LYS A 666 -3.51 12.36 45.36
N PHE A 667 -2.60 13.03 44.65
CA PHE A 667 -1.40 13.65 45.20
C PHE A 667 -1.62 15.15 45.31
N THR A 668 -1.25 15.74 46.45
CA THR A 668 -1.44 17.16 46.75
C THR A 668 -0.10 17.84 46.93
N PHE A 669 0.15 18.86 46.13
CA PHE A 669 1.35 19.69 46.20
C PHE A 669 0.95 21.13 46.59
N LYS A 670 1.79 21.77 47.41
CA LYS A 670 1.60 23.15 47.86
C LYS A 670 2.93 23.89 47.78
N PHE A 671 2.93 25.08 47.20
CA PHE A 671 4.08 25.98 47.18
C PHE A 671 3.63 27.45 47.21
N VAL A 672 4.52 28.36 47.58
CA VAL A 672 4.24 29.80 47.63
C VAL A 672 4.81 30.46 46.38
N ALA A 673 4.03 31.31 45.71
CA ALA A 673 4.47 32.01 44.51
C ALA A 673 5.41 33.17 44.85
N LYS A 674 6.40 33.44 44.00
CA LYS A 674 7.30 34.58 44.15
C LYS A 674 6.58 35.90 43.79
N THR A 675 7.01 37.00 44.43
CA THR A 675 6.50 38.36 44.14
C THR A 675 6.78 38.80 42.70
N GLU A 676 7.82 38.26 42.07
CA GLU A 676 8.17 38.51 40.67
C GLU A 676 7.21 37.87 39.66
N ASP A 677 6.38 36.92 40.10
CA ASP A 677 5.42 36.21 39.26
C ASP A 677 4.01 36.82 39.31
N VAL A 678 3.83 37.94 40.02
CA VAL A 678 2.58 38.71 40.02
C VAL A 678 2.24 39.17 38.60
N GLY A 679 1.02 38.83 38.16
CA GLY A 679 0.55 39.11 36.80
C GLY A 679 1.04 38.09 35.76
N LYS A 680 1.89 37.13 36.12
CA LYS A 680 2.31 36.04 35.24
C LYS A 680 1.44 34.79 35.40
N LYS A 681 1.48 33.95 34.37
CA LYS A 681 0.77 32.67 34.31
C LYS A 681 1.73 31.53 34.61
N ILE A 682 1.41 30.68 35.58
CA ILE A 682 2.12 29.43 35.84
C ILE A 682 1.40 28.31 35.10
N GLU A 683 2.09 27.70 34.14
CA GLU A 683 1.60 26.56 33.37
C GLU A 683 2.38 25.28 33.73
N ILE A 684 1.67 24.15 33.77
CA ILE A 684 2.25 22.80 33.83
C ILE A 684 2.78 22.48 32.44
N THR A 685 4.07 22.18 32.32
CA THR A 685 4.71 21.79 31.06
C THR A 685 4.69 20.27 30.87
N SER A 686 4.92 19.51 31.94
CA SER A 686 4.87 18.06 31.92
C SER A 686 4.52 17.45 33.28
N VAL A 687 4.00 16.23 33.26
CA VAL A 687 3.93 15.35 34.43
C VAL A 687 4.70 14.09 34.08
N ASP A 688 5.62 13.68 34.95
CA ASP A 688 6.51 12.54 34.75
C ASP A 688 6.27 11.49 35.83
N LEU A 689 5.86 10.28 35.45
CA LEU A 689 5.75 9.13 36.34
C LEU A 689 6.84 8.11 36.00
N ILE A 690 7.67 7.79 36.98
CA ILE A 690 8.79 6.87 36.81
C ILE A 690 8.41 5.49 37.35
N LEU A 691 8.50 4.47 36.50
CA LEU A 691 8.32 3.06 36.82
C LEU A 691 9.69 2.35 36.86
N GLY A 692 9.90 1.46 37.82
CA GLY A 692 11.16 0.72 38.01
C GLY A 692 12.14 1.40 38.98
N SER A 693 13.29 0.77 39.21
CA SER A 693 14.32 1.22 40.16
C SER A 693 15.58 1.73 39.46
N GLU A 694 16.41 2.49 40.17
CA GLU A 694 17.74 2.93 39.69
C GLU A 694 18.71 1.76 39.45
N THR A 695 18.51 0.64 40.15
CA THR A 695 19.27 -0.61 39.99
C THR A 695 18.79 -1.46 38.80
N GLY A 696 17.55 -1.25 38.33
CA GLY A 696 16.95 -1.92 37.20
C GLY A 696 16.78 -1.00 36.00
N ARG A 697 15.72 -1.21 35.21
CA ARG A 697 15.32 -0.31 34.11
C ARG A 697 14.27 0.69 34.62
N CYS A 698 14.49 1.95 34.30
CA CYS A 698 13.70 3.12 34.66
C CYS A 698 12.91 3.60 33.44
N VAL A 699 11.58 3.56 33.53
CA VAL A 699 10.66 4.00 32.46
C VAL A 699 9.94 5.25 32.90
N ILE A 700 10.13 6.35 32.18
CA ILE A 700 9.50 7.64 32.44
C ILE A 700 8.30 7.80 31.51
N LEU A 701 7.10 7.79 32.07
CA LEU A 701 5.87 8.16 31.38
C LEU A 701 5.72 9.68 31.43
N ASN A 702 5.86 10.33 30.28
CA ASN A 702 5.77 11.79 30.16
C ASN A 702 4.40 12.19 29.59
N TRP A 703 3.61 12.90 30.39
CA TRP A 703 2.42 13.62 29.93
C TRP A 703 2.76 15.08 29.69
N ARG A 704 2.47 15.61 28.50
CA ARG A 704 2.57 17.04 28.20
C ARG A 704 1.39 17.79 28.82
N GLY A 705 1.67 18.93 29.44
CA GLY A 705 0.66 19.76 30.08
C GLY A 705 0.07 19.14 31.35
N GLY A 706 -1.20 19.42 31.62
CA GLY A 706 -1.91 18.92 32.79
C GLY A 706 -2.40 17.46 32.69
N GLY A 707 -1.83 16.63 31.81
CA GLY A 707 -2.23 15.25 31.61
C GLY A 707 -3.09 14.99 30.37
N GLY A 708 -3.52 13.74 30.21
CA GLY A 708 -4.29 13.26 29.06
C GLY A 708 -3.49 12.39 28.08
N ASP A 709 -4.20 11.47 27.44
CA ASP A 709 -3.70 10.52 26.44
C ASP A 709 -4.46 10.68 25.11
N ALA A 710 -4.14 9.84 24.12
CA ALA A 710 -4.77 9.86 22.80
C ALA A 710 -6.32 9.75 22.83
N ALA A 711 -6.91 9.19 23.89
CA ALA A 711 -8.37 9.02 24.02
C ALA A 711 -9.04 10.15 24.84
N SER A 712 -8.28 10.87 25.66
CA SER A 712 -8.79 11.75 26.72
C SER A 712 -9.64 12.92 26.22
N ALA A 713 -9.29 13.57 25.10
CA ALA A 713 -10.03 14.72 24.59
C ALA A 713 -11.48 14.35 24.19
N GLN A 714 -11.64 13.20 23.54
CA GLN A 714 -12.93 12.73 23.06
C GLN A 714 -13.73 12.02 24.16
N GLU A 715 -13.07 11.40 25.14
CA GLU A 715 -13.71 10.93 26.39
C GLU A 715 -14.30 12.10 27.20
N ALA A 716 -13.58 13.24 27.29
CA ALA A 716 -14.10 14.44 27.95
C ALA A 716 -15.37 14.97 27.27
N ILE A 717 -15.43 14.95 25.93
CA ILE A 717 -16.62 15.31 25.15
C ILE A 717 -17.78 14.34 25.41
N GLN A 718 -17.51 13.04 25.46
CA GLN A 718 -18.53 12.02 25.76
C GLN A 718 -19.06 12.15 27.19
N ALA A 719 -18.17 12.36 28.17
CA ALA A 719 -18.54 12.58 29.56
C ALA A 719 -19.43 13.83 29.71
N ALA A 720 -19.09 14.94 29.04
CA ALA A 720 -19.89 16.16 29.04
C ALA A 720 -21.30 16.00 28.43
N ARG A 721 -21.46 15.08 27.47
CA ARG A 721 -22.75 14.78 26.81
C ARG A 721 -23.58 13.72 27.55
N SER A 722 -22.99 13.01 28.50
CA SER A 722 -23.66 11.91 29.20
C SER A 722 -24.50 12.42 30.40
N PHE A 723 -25.82 12.27 30.32
CA PHE A 723 -26.77 12.61 31.40
C PHE A 723 -26.94 11.49 32.45
N LYS A 724 -26.00 10.53 32.54
CA LYS A 724 -26.14 9.40 33.48
C LYS A 724 -26.11 9.92 34.93
N ARG A 725 -27.11 9.51 35.74
CA ARG A 725 -27.13 9.73 37.20
C ARG A 725 -25.85 9.14 37.79
N ARG A 726 -25.01 10.00 38.34
CA ARG A 726 -23.74 9.64 38.97
C ARG A 726 -24.04 8.84 40.25
N PRO A 727 -23.45 7.66 40.46
CA PRO A 727 -23.61 6.93 41.71
C PRO A 727 -23.03 7.74 42.88
N LYS A 728 -23.70 7.72 44.04
CA LYS A 728 -23.17 8.32 45.27
C LYS A 728 -21.98 7.48 45.75
N LEU A 729 -20.77 7.99 45.56
CA LEU A 729 -19.54 7.44 46.14
C LEU A 729 -19.33 8.02 47.55
N PRO A 730 -18.60 7.32 48.45
CA PRO A 730 -18.18 7.86 49.74
C PRO A 730 -17.33 9.13 49.56
N ASP A 731 -17.39 10.07 50.52
CA ASP A 731 -16.76 11.41 50.44
C ASP A 731 -15.25 11.43 50.14
N THR A 732 -14.57 10.29 50.29
CA THR A 732 -13.15 10.10 49.99
C THR A 732 -12.84 9.74 48.53
N GLU A 733 -13.82 9.32 47.72
CA GLU A 733 -13.59 8.85 46.35
C GLU A 733 -14.09 9.84 45.29
N VAL A 734 -13.16 10.39 44.51
CA VAL A 734 -13.45 11.32 43.42
C VAL A 734 -13.75 10.53 42.14
N HIS A 735 -14.91 10.79 41.54
CA HIS A 735 -15.28 10.21 40.24
C HIS A 735 -14.33 10.71 39.14
N TRP A 736 -13.69 9.81 38.40
CA TRP A 736 -12.69 10.19 37.39
C TRP A 736 -13.21 11.18 36.33
N ASP A 737 -14.48 11.04 35.93
CA ASP A 737 -15.11 11.90 34.92
C ASP A 737 -15.50 13.29 35.42
N SER A 738 -15.52 13.54 36.74
CA SER A 738 -15.75 14.89 37.29
C SER A 738 -14.46 15.72 37.38
N ILE A 739 -13.31 15.09 37.17
CA ILE A 739 -12.00 15.74 37.21
C ILE A 739 -11.74 16.42 35.86
N ILE A 740 -11.69 17.75 35.90
CA ILE A 740 -11.33 18.62 34.77
C ILE A 740 -9.86 18.99 34.90
N ILE A 741 -9.11 18.85 33.81
CA ILE A 741 -7.71 19.26 33.75
C ILE A 741 -7.66 20.79 33.81
N GLN A 742 -6.87 21.31 34.75
CA GLN A 742 -6.59 22.72 34.87
C GLN A 742 -5.09 22.90 34.94
N ALA A 743 -4.49 23.05 33.75
CA ALA A 743 -3.04 23.04 33.56
C ALA A 743 -2.36 24.40 33.82
N SER A 744 -3.13 25.45 34.13
CA SER A 744 -2.58 26.78 34.37
C SER A 744 -3.31 27.55 35.46
N THR A 745 -2.59 28.44 36.13
CA THR A 745 -3.13 29.39 37.10
C THR A 745 -2.43 30.75 36.99
N MET A 746 -3.13 31.83 37.34
CA MET A 746 -2.59 33.20 37.37
C MET A 746 -2.22 33.59 38.80
N ILE A 747 -1.05 34.19 38.99
CA ILE A 747 -0.71 34.79 40.27
C ILE A 747 -1.18 36.23 40.27
N ILE A 748 -2.13 36.52 41.15
CA ILE A 748 -2.73 37.85 41.30
C ILE A 748 -2.18 38.54 42.54
N SER A 749 -2.11 39.86 42.50
CA SER A 749 -1.77 40.66 43.68
C SER A 749 -2.68 40.30 44.84
N ARG A 750 -2.14 40.32 46.06
CA ARG A 750 -2.94 40.17 47.27
C ARG A 750 -4.03 41.24 47.33
N VAL A 751 -5.18 40.92 47.92
CA VAL A 751 -6.18 41.94 48.24
C VAL A 751 -5.62 42.79 49.39
N PRO A 752 -5.45 44.11 49.20
CA PRO A 752 -4.96 44.96 50.28
C PRO A 752 -6.03 45.07 51.37
N LYS A 753 -5.64 44.93 52.64
CA LYS A 753 -6.53 45.13 53.80
C LYS A 753 -6.64 46.64 54.11
N VAL A 754 -7.32 47.36 53.24
CA VAL A 754 -7.57 48.81 53.41
C VAL A 754 -9.07 49.05 53.41
N SER A 755 -9.57 49.75 54.43
CA SER A 755 -10.98 50.17 54.48
C SER A 755 -11.12 51.62 54.06
N VAL A 756 -12.01 51.88 53.11
CA VAL A 756 -12.37 53.22 52.64
C VAL A 756 -13.79 53.51 53.07
N GLN A 757 -13.99 54.58 53.84
CA GLN A 757 -15.30 55.06 54.30
C GLN A 757 -15.61 56.39 53.65
N LEU A 758 -16.78 56.49 53.02
CA LEU A 758 -17.29 57.72 52.42
C LEU A 758 -18.30 58.34 53.37
N CYS A 759 -18.02 59.55 53.84
CA CYS A 759 -18.95 60.36 54.63
C CYS A 759 -19.43 61.52 53.77
N HIS A 760 -20.74 61.61 53.58
CA HIS A 760 -21.34 62.63 52.73
C HIS A 760 -22.74 63.03 53.21
N GLU A 761 -23.15 64.26 52.90
CA GLU A 761 -24.50 64.75 53.10
C GLU A 761 -25.08 65.14 51.75
N PRO A 762 -26.25 64.58 51.34
CA PRO A 762 -26.80 64.83 50.01
C PRO A 762 -27.11 66.32 49.82
N PRO A 763 -26.84 66.90 48.63
CA PRO A 763 -27.09 68.31 48.38
C PRO A 763 -28.59 68.60 48.43
N ALA A 764 -28.96 69.78 48.96
CA ALA A 764 -30.35 70.19 49.08
C ALA A 764 -30.85 70.93 47.83
N LEU A 765 -29.93 71.51 47.05
CA LEU A 765 -30.24 72.31 45.87
C LEU A 765 -29.59 71.77 44.59
N ASN A 766 -30.25 71.99 43.44
CA ASN A 766 -29.64 71.74 42.14
C ASN A 766 -28.50 72.75 41.88
N ASN A 767 -27.34 72.24 41.45
CA ASN A 767 -26.06 72.96 41.27
C ASN A 767 -25.29 73.31 42.56
N GLU A 768 -25.61 72.68 43.69
CA GLU A 768 -24.80 72.77 44.90
C GLU A 768 -23.55 71.85 44.81
N MET A 769 -22.44 72.30 45.38
CA MET A 769 -21.21 71.50 45.48
C MET A 769 -21.43 70.36 46.46
N TYR A 770 -21.36 69.12 45.96
CA TYR A 770 -21.54 67.93 46.78
C TYR A 770 -20.21 67.48 47.40
N CYS A 771 -20.04 67.73 48.70
CA CYS A 771 -18.81 67.39 49.42
C CYS A 771 -18.81 65.92 49.85
N LEU A 772 -17.74 65.20 49.46
CA LEU A 772 -17.48 63.82 49.85
C LEU A 772 -16.21 63.79 50.68
N MET A 773 -16.31 63.40 51.96
CA MET A 773 -15.14 63.15 52.80
C MET A 773 -14.76 61.67 52.73
N ILE A 774 -13.51 61.36 52.37
CA ILE A 774 -13.06 59.98 52.21
C ILE A 774 -12.07 59.65 53.32
N THR A 775 -12.43 58.75 54.23
CA THR A 775 -11.50 58.25 55.25
C THR A 775 -10.90 56.92 54.82
N ILE A 776 -9.58 56.87 54.69
CA ILE A 776 -8.85 55.66 54.32
C ILE A 776 -8.10 55.16 55.56
N GLN A 777 -8.31 53.90 55.91
CA GLN A 777 -7.65 53.26 57.06
C GLN A 777 -6.90 52.01 56.60
N SER A 778 -5.61 51.95 56.93
CA SER A 778 -4.80 50.74 56.76
C SER A 778 -5.12 49.73 57.86
N GLN A 779 -5.51 48.52 57.49
CA GLN A 779 -5.66 47.35 58.38
C GLN A 779 -4.56 46.32 58.12
N GLU A 780 -3.47 46.73 57.46
CA GLU A 780 -2.29 45.90 57.22
C GLU A 780 -1.34 45.96 58.43
N ASP A 781 -0.64 44.86 58.70
CA ASP A 781 0.38 44.79 59.76
C ASP A 781 1.71 45.48 59.38
N THR A 782 1.80 45.99 58.14
CA THR A 782 3.00 46.59 57.55
C THR A 782 2.69 47.92 56.87
N VAL A 783 3.71 48.79 56.75
CA VAL A 783 3.57 50.11 56.13
C VAL A 783 3.25 49.98 54.64
N ILE A 784 2.13 50.57 54.20
CA ILE A 784 1.77 50.67 52.79
C ILE A 784 2.50 51.89 52.21
N ARG A 785 3.21 51.73 51.09
CA ARG A 785 3.95 52.82 50.42
C ARG A 785 3.29 53.20 49.10
N ASP A 786 3.44 54.46 48.70
CA ASP A 786 2.90 55.03 47.45
C ASP A 786 1.39 54.82 47.26
N VAL A 787 0.61 55.11 48.31
CA VAL A 787 -0.86 55.00 48.27
C VAL A 787 -1.41 56.12 47.40
N LYS A 788 -2.19 55.72 46.38
CA LYS A 788 -2.86 56.63 45.45
C LYS A 788 -4.36 56.38 45.46
N LEU A 789 -5.14 57.45 45.47
CA LEU A 789 -6.59 57.41 45.39
C LEU A 789 -7.04 57.90 44.02
N THR A 790 -8.03 57.21 43.45
CA THR A 790 -8.73 57.66 42.25
C THR A 790 -10.18 57.90 42.63
N ALA A 791 -10.67 59.12 42.41
CA ALA A 791 -12.00 59.56 42.81
C ALA A 791 -12.73 60.17 41.59
N GLY A 792 -13.93 59.68 41.30
CA GLY A 792 -14.76 60.19 40.21
C GLY A 792 -15.82 59.19 39.77
N LEU A 793 -16.50 59.51 38.68
CA LEU A 793 -17.53 58.63 38.11
C LEU A 793 -16.92 57.33 37.62
N LYS A 794 -17.63 56.21 37.85
CA LYS A 794 -17.19 54.89 37.39
C LYS A 794 -17.10 54.88 35.86
N PRO A 795 -15.96 54.48 35.27
CA PRO A 795 -15.81 54.41 33.81
C PRO A 795 -16.88 53.50 33.20
N GLY A 796 -17.60 53.99 32.16
CA GLY A 796 -18.63 53.23 31.43
C GLY A 796 -20.08 53.51 31.83
N GLN A 797 -20.37 54.51 32.68
CA GLN A 797 -21.71 55.06 32.87
C GLN A 797 -22.07 56.09 31.77
N ASP A 798 -23.37 56.41 31.60
CA ASP A 798 -23.91 57.23 30.49
C ASP A 798 -23.05 58.45 30.11
N ALA A 799 -22.83 58.63 28.81
CA ALA A 799 -22.00 59.71 28.27
C ALA A 799 -22.49 61.13 28.65
N ASN A 800 -23.79 61.28 28.92
CA ASN A 800 -24.37 62.56 29.36
C ASN A 800 -24.04 62.91 30.81
N LEU A 801 -23.75 61.92 31.66
CA LEU A 801 -23.38 62.12 33.07
C LEU A 801 -21.90 62.51 33.20
N THR A 802 -21.03 61.88 32.41
CA THR A 802 -19.60 62.20 32.36
C THR A 802 -19.30 63.61 31.85
N GLN A 803 -20.18 64.20 31.03
CA GLN A 803 -20.05 65.58 30.56
C GLN A 803 -20.59 66.64 31.54
N LYS A 804 -21.42 66.25 32.52
CA LYS A 804 -22.09 67.18 33.46
C LYS A 804 -21.55 67.11 34.88
N THR A 805 -20.73 66.13 35.21
CA THR A 805 -20.16 65.97 36.55
C THR A 805 -18.70 66.40 36.54
N LEU A 806 -18.39 67.42 37.32
CA LEU A 806 -17.05 67.97 37.50
C LEU A 806 -16.59 67.66 38.93
N VAL A 807 -15.37 67.15 39.10
CA VAL A 807 -14.81 66.78 40.41
C VAL A 807 -13.56 67.61 40.68
N THR A 808 -13.47 68.19 41.88
CA THR A 808 -12.30 68.93 42.36
C THR A 808 -11.90 68.46 43.75
N LEU A 809 -10.60 68.53 44.06
CA LEU A 809 -10.03 68.31 45.40
C LEU A 809 -10.07 69.57 46.26
N HIS A 810 -10.16 70.76 45.65
CA HIS A 810 -10.12 72.03 46.36
C HIS A 810 -11.54 72.49 46.70
N GLY A 811 -11.99 72.25 47.93
CA GLY A 811 -13.35 72.59 48.38
C GLY A 811 -13.70 74.09 48.47
N THR A 812 -12.81 74.99 48.03
CA THR A 812 -12.99 76.45 48.07
C THR A 812 -13.13 77.09 46.68
N GLU A 813 -12.86 76.36 45.60
CA GLU A 813 -12.99 76.85 44.23
C GLU A 813 -14.17 76.14 43.53
N MET A 814 -15.02 76.93 42.85
CA MET A 814 -16.12 76.38 42.06
C MET A 814 -15.56 75.65 40.84
N CYS A 815 -16.12 74.49 40.50
CA CYS A 815 -15.72 73.75 39.30
C CYS A 815 -16.10 74.52 38.02
N ASP A 816 -15.12 74.78 37.16
CA ASP A 816 -15.32 75.31 35.80
C ASP A 816 -15.31 74.17 34.76
N ASP A 817 -15.71 74.46 33.51
CA ASP A 817 -15.74 73.51 32.38
C ASP A 817 -14.39 72.84 32.04
N SER A 818 -13.30 73.23 32.71
CA SER A 818 -11.96 72.64 32.59
C SER A 818 -11.67 71.52 33.60
N SER A 819 -12.53 71.33 34.61
CA SER A 819 -12.36 70.31 35.65
C SER A 819 -12.69 68.90 35.14
N PRO A 820 -11.89 67.87 35.47
CA PRO A 820 -12.15 66.51 35.02
C PRO A 820 -13.30 65.85 35.80
N ALA A 821 -14.00 64.91 35.15
CA ALA A 821 -15.01 64.06 35.80
C ALA A 821 -14.40 62.90 36.63
N LEU A 822 -13.09 62.68 36.50
CA LEU A 822 -12.31 61.64 37.17
C LEU A 822 -10.92 62.17 37.55
N LEU A 823 -10.63 62.21 38.85
CA LEU A 823 -9.31 62.49 39.39
C LEU A 823 -8.57 61.17 39.61
N THR A 824 -7.46 60.97 38.90
CA THR A 824 -6.61 59.79 39.01
C THR A 824 -5.35 60.12 39.82
N ASP A 825 -4.77 59.12 40.48
CA ASP A 825 -3.45 59.20 41.12
C ASP A 825 -3.27 60.28 42.21
N ILE A 826 -4.30 60.56 43.01
CA ILE A 826 -4.21 61.48 44.16
C ILE A 826 -3.26 60.88 45.21
N PRO A 827 -2.09 61.50 45.49
CA PRO A 827 -1.10 60.91 46.37
C PRO A 827 -1.51 61.09 47.84
N ILE A 828 -1.65 59.98 48.55
CA ILE A 828 -1.92 59.95 50.00
C ILE A 828 -0.62 59.73 50.80
N GLY A 829 0.43 59.22 50.15
CA GLY A 829 1.73 58.97 50.75
C GLY A 829 1.83 57.54 51.31
N SER A 830 2.49 57.37 52.46
CA SER A 830 2.62 56.08 53.13
C SER A 830 1.66 55.97 54.31
N LEU A 831 0.92 54.86 54.41
CA LEU A 831 0.02 54.56 55.53
C LEU A 831 0.67 53.59 56.51
N GLN A 832 0.84 53.99 57.76
CA GLN A 832 1.26 53.13 58.86
C GLN A 832 0.12 52.15 59.25
N PRO A 833 0.43 51.00 59.87
CA PRO A 833 -0.58 50.08 60.41
C PRO A 833 -1.58 50.80 61.33
N GLY A 834 -2.87 50.70 61.02
CA GLY A 834 -3.95 51.32 61.80
C GLY A 834 -4.14 52.83 61.59
N GLU A 835 -3.30 53.48 60.78
CA GLU A 835 -3.39 54.91 60.50
C GLU A 835 -4.65 55.24 59.67
N LYS A 836 -5.31 56.33 60.05
CA LYS A 836 -6.50 56.86 59.39
C LYS A 836 -6.15 58.20 58.75
N VAL A 837 -6.25 58.28 57.43
CA VAL A 837 -6.05 59.53 56.69
C VAL A 837 -7.39 59.97 56.10
N PRO A 838 -7.94 61.11 56.54
CA PRO A 838 -9.05 61.77 55.86
C PRO A 838 -8.52 62.52 54.63
N VAL A 839 -9.19 62.34 53.49
CA VAL A 839 -8.94 62.99 52.19
C VAL A 839 -10.17 63.75 51.76
#